data_AF-A0A561BL89-F1
#
_entry.id   AF-A0A561BL89-F1
#
_cell.length_a   1.000
_cell.length_b   1.000
_cell.length_c   1.000
_cell.angle_alpha   90.00
_cell.angle_beta   90.00
_cell.angle_gamma   90.00
#
_symmetry.space_group_name_H-M   'P 1'
#
loop_
_entity.id
_entity.type
_entity.pdbx_description
1 polymer ?
#
loop_
_entity_poly.entity_id
_entity_poly.type
_entity_poly.pdbx_seq_one_letter_code
_entity_poly.pdbx_strand_id
1 'polypeptide(L)'
;MQQLDVHSDLTVVGGGLAGICAAIGAARQGSTVALVQNRPVLGGNSSSEVRVWVCGATAHGVQHFARETGIMGELFVENQYRNPEGNPYYWDLVLLEAVRAEPNITLFLNTDVRTLATADGEITSVTGWQMGSEKEITFHSPVFADCSGDGLVGHLAGAEYRTGREPRSEYDESWAPEIPDQNTLGSTILFYTKDAGEPVRFVPPSFAKDITETAIPDRRVIRTEANGCSYWWIEWGGELDVVGDNERIRDELQAVVYGIWDYLKNSGRFDADNLTLEWIGAVPGKREYRRFVGDHVLTQHDVLGQAEFEDRVAFGGWSIDLHPPGGVYASERGSKHWHPDGNYHIPLRSLYSRNVPNLWVAGRNISASHVAFGTTRVMATCAVLGEAVGIASAVAARNGLTPRQLATERFELMRNALRRADASVLGVVDDDPDNLALAATVTASSTYRRPAVEVSAGTMPLATDLAMVLPVDPALDGLEFLVDVREATSLTVELHDPLKPQNYLPVELVDSCSVDVPAGEKRWIQVPLSWRPEVPANAVIVLKANPSVSVHTAETALPGMIYLAHRDPAPDEQYTEQFREWKHVLRRAGLCVRVTGESSVYSAEKAIGGHARPYGGPQMWMSEDLAWDPEPTLDLTWPDPVELGEVVVILDDDVEEDLINLHHHRSPNEILPTLLRDYDLEARDASGNWAPVGSVRANRRRRINHVLDEPRSVSALRLTARATNGAPRAHVVSVRAYRP
;
A
#
# COMPACT_ATOMS: atom_id res chain seq x y z
N MET A 1 4.23 26.05 -35.62
CA MET A 1 3.52 24.94 -34.95
C MET A 1 3.96 23.64 -35.57
N GLN A 2 4.62 22.79 -34.80
CA GLN A 2 5.09 21.48 -35.25
C GLN A 2 4.01 20.43 -34.95
N GLN A 3 3.64 19.64 -35.94
CA GLN A 3 2.78 18.46 -35.75
C GLN A 3 3.66 17.22 -35.61
N LEU A 4 3.35 16.37 -34.64
CA LEU A 4 4.06 15.12 -34.38
C LEU A 4 3.06 13.98 -34.23
N ASP A 5 3.37 12.86 -34.87
CA ASP A 5 2.67 11.60 -34.68
C ASP A 5 3.55 10.66 -33.86
N VAL A 6 2.97 10.09 -32.81
CA VAL A 6 3.62 9.14 -31.91
C VAL A 6 2.83 7.83 -31.96
N HIS A 7 3.51 6.72 -32.22
CA HIS A 7 2.93 5.39 -32.22
C HIS A 7 3.49 4.59 -31.06
N SER A 8 2.62 3.93 -30.32
CA SER A 8 3.00 3.06 -29.20
C SER A 8 1.92 2.00 -28.97
N ASP A 9 2.27 0.90 -28.30
CA ASP A 9 1.31 -0.15 -27.96
C ASP A 9 0.27 0.32 -26.93
N LEU A 10 0.66 1.25 -26.05
CA LEU A 10 -0.21 1.83 -25.03
C LEU A 10 0.04 3.33 -24.88
N THR A 11 -1.04 4.12 -24.92
CA THR A 11 -1.00 5.53 -24.48
C THR A 11 -1.60 5.65 -23.08
N VAL A 12 -0.80 6.13 -22.13
CA VAL A 12 -1.23 6.43 -20.75
C VAL A 12 -1.35 7.93 -20.57
N VAL A 13 -2.55 8.43 -20.25
CA VAL A 13 -2.79 9.86 -20.03
C VAL A 13 -2.91 10.12 -18.53
N GLY A 14 -1.96 10.87 -17.98
CA GLY A 14 -1.86 11.26 -16.58
C GLY A 14 -0.59 10.74 -15.92
N GLY A 15 0.28 11.65 -15.44
CA GLY A 15 1.55 11.34 -14.76
C GLY A 15 1.43 11.27 -13.24
N GLY A 16 0.26 10.94 -12.70
CA GLY A 16 0.08 10.59 -11.28
C GLY A 16 0.60 9.18 -10.99
N LEU A 17 0.55 8.74 -9.72
CA LEU A 17 1.05 7.42 -9.34
C LEU A 17 0.37 6.26 -10.09
N ALA A 18 -0.93 6.37 -10.39
CA ALA A 18 -1.63 5.39 -11.24
C ALA A 18 -1.00 5.31 -12.65
N GLY A 19 -0.77 6.45 -13.32
CA GLY A 19 -0.22 6.42 -14.67
C GLY A 19 1.27 6.08 -14.74
N ILE A 20 2.06 6.47 -13.73
CA ILE A 20 3.45 6.04 -13.60
C ILE A 20 3.53 4.52 -13.49
N CYS A 21 2.74 3.93 -12.58
CA CYS A 21 2.76 2.48 -12.37
C CYS A 21 2.15 1.72 -13.55
N ALA A 22 1.14 2.28 -14.23
CA ALA A 22 0.61 1.70 -15.47
C ALA A 22 1.66 1.69 -16.59
N ALA A 23 2.38 2.80 -16.77
CA ALA A 23 3.41 2.89 -17.80
C ALA A 23 4.57 1.91 -17.53
N ILE A 24 5.08 1.87 -16.29
CA ILE A 24 6.14 0.94 -15.89
C ILE A 24 5.66 -0.52 -15.99
N GLY A 25 4.44 -0.82 -15.51
CA GLY A 25 3.86 -2.16 -15.58
C GLY A 25 3.72 -2.68 -17.01
N ALA A 26 3.25 -1.85 -17.94
CA ALA A 26 3.17 -2.20 -19.35
C ALA A 26 4.56 -2.33 -20.00
N ALA A 27 5.47 -1.40 -19.72
CA ALA A 27 6.83 -1.39 -20.27
C ALA A 27 7.63 -2.65 -19.91
N ARG A 28 7.54 -3.08 -18.65
CA ARG A 28 8.18 -4.32 -18.14
C ARG A 28 7.56 -5.59 -18.70
N GLN A 29 6.35 -5.53 -19.25
CA GLN A 29 5.73 -6.61 -20.02
C GLN A 29 6.04 -6.55 -21.52
N GLY A 30 6.91 -5.62 -21.94
CA GLY A 30 7.43 -5.50 -23.30
C GLY A 30 6.67 -4.52 -24.20
N SER A 31 5.64 -3.84 -23.71
CA SER A 31 4.90 -2.84 -24.50
C SER A 31 5.67 -1.53 -24.62
N THR A 32 5.67 -0.93 -25.80
CA THR A 32 6.06 0.49 -25.97
C THR A 32 4.95 1.40 -25.43
N VAL A 33 5.33 2.42 -24.66
CA VAL A 33 4.37 3.27 -23.93
C VAL A 33 4.61 4.75 -24.20
N ALA A 34 3.56 5.48 -24.57
CA ALA A 34 3.53 6.94 -24.49
C ALA A 34 2.90 7.37 -23.15
N LEU A 35 3.71 7.87 -22.21
CA LEU A 35 3.23 8.44 -20.94
C LEU A 35 3.08 9.95 -21.08
N VAL A 36 1.83 10.43 -21.06
CA VAL A 36 1.48 11.84 -21.32
C VAL A 36 1.06 12.51 -20.02
N GLN A 37 1.76 13.57 -19.62
CA GLN A 37 1.48 14.33 -18.41
C GLN A 37 1.37 15.81 -18.73
N ASN A 38 0.30 16.45 -18.25
CA ASN A 38 -0.01 17.83 -18.59
C ASN A 38 0.83 18.88 -17.85
N ARG A 39 1.68 18.45 -16.90
CA ARG A 39 2.49 19.31 -16.03
C ARG A 39 3.99 18.96 -16.10
N PRO A 40 4.87 19.81 -15.52
CA PRO A 40 6.32 19.61 -15.65
C PRO A 40 6.89 18.54 -14.72
N VAL A 41 6.12 18.04 -13.75
CA VAL A 41 6.55 16.99 -12.82
C VAL A 41 5.57 15.82 -12.78
N LEU A 42 6.10 14.67 -12.38
CA LEU A 42 5.36 13.44 -12.12
C LEU A 42 4.88 13.39 -10.66
N GLY A 43 3.94 12.49 -10.35
CA GLY A 43 3.45 12.23 -8.99
C GLY A 43 2.04 12.72 -8.72
N GLY A 44 1.44 13.51 -9.61
CA GLY A 44 0.05 13.96 -9.47
C GLY A 44 -0.14 14.79 -8.19
N ASN A 45 -1.05 14.38 -7.30
CA ASN A 45 -1.22 15.06 -6.00
C ASN A 45 -0.05 14.82 -5.03
N SER A 46 0.81 13.82 -5.27
CA SER A 46 1.99 13.56 -4.43
C SER A 46 3.23 14.35 -4.85
N SER A 47 3.17 15.06 -5.99
CA SER A 47 4.31 15.82 -6.49
C SER A 47 4.62 17.02 -5.60
N SER A 48 5.78 17.65 -5.83
CA SER A 48 6.15 18.90 -5.16
C SER A 48 5.19 20.07 -5.36
N GLU A 49 4.27 19.98 -6.36
CA GLU A 49 3.26 21.00 -6.67
C GLU A 49 2.07 21.01 -5.69
N VAL A 50 1.77 19.86 -5.07
CA VAL A 50 0.59 19.68 -4.19
C VAL A 50 0.97 19.10 -2.82
N ARG A 51 1.98 18.24 -2.76
CA ARG A 51 2.58 17.68 -1.53
C ARG A 51 1.63 16.88 -0.64
N VAL A 52 0.66 16.19 -1.25
CA VAL A 52 -0.13 15.18 -0.51
C VAL A 52 0.76 13.98 -0.22
N TRP A 53 0.65 13.41 0.97
CA TRP A 53 1.40 12.21 1.32
C TRP A 53 0.87 10.97 0.60
N VAL A 54 1.79 10.11 0.17
CA VAL A 54 1.47 8.81 -0.43
C VAL A 54 1.14 7.83 0.68
N CYS A 55 -0.15 7.77 1.02
CA CYS A 55 -0.72 6.74 1.87
C CYS A 55 -1.36 5.63 1.01
N GLY A 56 -1.76 4.55 1.67
CA GLY A 56 -2.32 3.37 1.02
C GLY A 56 -3.09 2.48 1.97
N ALA A 57 -3.02 1.18 1.70
CA ALA A 57 -3.71 0.16 2.46
C ALA A 57 -3.24 0.03 3.91
N THR A 58 -2.02 0.48 4.27
CA THR A 58 -1.53 0.53 5.66
C THR A 58 -2.40 1.41 6.57
N ALA A 59 -3.06 2.43 6.01
CA ALA A 59 -3.91 3.36 6.75
C ALA A 59 -3.21 3.99 7.97
N HIS A 60 -1.96 4.43 7.81
CA HIS A 60 -1.11 4.92 8.90
C HIS A 60 -0.81 3.84 9.96
N GLY A 61 -0.51 2.62 9.49
CA GLY A 61 -0.25 1.45 10.32
C GLY A 61 -1.45 1.02 11.18
N VAL A 62 -2.66 1.25 10.68
CA VAL A 62 -3.94 0.76 11.23
C VAL A 62 -4.29 -0.61 10.65
N GLN A 63 -3.95 -0.86 9.38
CA GLN A 63 -3.98 -2.18 8.79
C GLN A 63 -2.57 -2.77 8.79
N HIS A 64 -2.50 -4.09 8.91
CA HIS A 64 -1.24 -4.80 9.10
C HIS A 64 -0.84 -5.61 7.89
N PHE A 65 0.47 -5.76 7.69
CA PHE A 65 1.10 -6.38 6.54
C PHE A 65 0.54 -5.89 5.21
N ALA A 66 0.11 -4.63 5.18
CA ALA A 66 -0.70 -4.05 4.12
C ALA A 66 0.08 -3.12 3.19
N ARG A 67 1.38 -2.88 3.43
CA ARG A 67 2.18 -2.03 2.54
C ARG A 67 2.17 -2.61 1.12
N GLU A 68 2.01 -1.73 0.14
CA GLU A 68 1.98 -2.09 -1.26
C GLU A 68 3.34 -2.68 -1.69
N THR A 69 3.32 -3.81 -2.41
CA THR A 69 4.49 -4.39 -3.09
C THR A 69 4.53 -3.95 -4.56
N GLY A 70 5.21 -4.68 -5.44
CA GLY A 70 5.32 -4.33 -6.85
C GLY A 70 6.01 -2.98 -7.07
N ILE A 71 5.55 -2.22 -8.06
CA ILE A 71 6.18 -0.96 -8.47
C ILE A 71 6.08 0.09 -7.35
N MET A 72 4.94 0.17 -6.64
CA MET A 72 4.79 1.11 -5.53
C MET A 72 5.72 0.75 -4.36
N GLY A 73 5.89 -0.55 -4.08
CA GLY A 73 6.85 -1.04 -3.08
C GLY A 73 8.29 -0.63 -3.41
N GLU A 74 8.71 -0.78 -4.69
CA GLU A 74 10.02 -0.31 -5.16
C GLU A 74 10.21 1.20 -4.92
N LEU A 75 9.20 2.01 -5.23
CA LEU A 75 9.24 3.46 -5.04
C LEU A 75 9.32 3.85 -3.56
N PHE A 76 8.60 3.16 -2.68
CA PHE A 76 8.66 3.41 -1.24
C PHE A 76 10.04 3.13 -0.66
N VAL A 77 10.62 1.98 -0.97
CA VAL A 77 11.94 1.59 -0.45
C VAL A 77 13.05 2.46 -1.04
N GLU A 78 12.95 2.85 -2.31
CA GLU A 78 13.91 3.76 -2.91
C GLU A 78 13.81 5.17 -2.32
N ASN A 79 12.60 5.67 -2.03
CA ASN A 79 12.42 6.95 -1.34
C ASN A 79 12.95 6.91 0.10
N GLN A 80 12.70 5.82 0.84
CA GLN A 80 13.23 5.64 2.20
C GLN A 80 14.76 5.76 2.24
N TYR A 81 15.45 5.25 1.20
CA TYR A 81 16.91 5.31 1.12
C TYR A 81 17.45 6.66 0.61
N ARG A 82 16.85 7.24 -0.45
CA ARG A 82 17.38 8.45 -1.10
C ARG A 82 16.84 9.77 -0.54
N ASN A 83 15.73 9.69 0.18
CA ASN A 83 15.00 10.86 0.65
C ASN A 83 14.56 10.69 2.13
N PRO A 84 15.45 10.25 3.06
CA PRO A 84 15.07 9.99 4.44
C PRO A 84 14.55 11.23 5.19
N GLU A 85 14.81 12.44 4.66
CA GLU A 85 14.28 13.70 5.20
C GLU A 85 12.87 14.06 4.71
N GLY A 86 12.37 13.42 3.65
CA GLY A 86 11.00 13.61 3.15
C GLY A 86 10.86 14.85 2.28
N ASN A 87 11.92 15.20 1.54
CA ASN A 87 11.93 16.34 0.64
C ASN A 87 11.05 16.07 -0.59
N PRO A 88 10.05 16.92 -0.88
CA PRO A 88 9.14 16.70 -2.01
C PRO A 88 9.82 16.73 -3.38
N TYR A 89 10.92 17.47 -3.54
CA TYR A 89 11.64 17.50 -4.82
C TYR A 89 12.48 16.24 -5.05
N TYR A 90 12.96 15.60 -3.99
CA TYR A 90 13.65 14.32 -4.13
C TYR A 90 12.67 13.19 -4.43
N TRP A 91 11.44 13.27 -3.92
CA TRP A 91 10.36 12.40 -4.35
C TRP A 91 10.07 12.53 -5.86
N ASP A 92 9.96 13.76 -6.39
CA ASP A 92 9.81 13.98 -7.84
C ASP A 92 10.95 13.34 -8.65
N LEU A 93 12.19 13.41 -8.15
CA LEU A 93 13.35 12.78 -8.78
C LEU A 93 13.29 11.25 -8.75
N VAL A 94 12.88 10.65 -7.62
CA VAL A 94 12.69 9.19 -7.51
C VAL A 94 11.68 8.71 -8.56
N LEU A 95 10.56 9.42 -8.70
CA LEU A 95 9.53 9.10 -9.70
C LEU A 95 10.04 9.26 -11.13
N LEU A 96 10.76 10.36 -11.43
CA LEU A 96 11.31 10.62 -12.75
C LEU A 96 12.36 9.58 -13.16
N GLU A 97 13.25 9.20 -12.24
CA GLU A 97 14.26 8.18 -12.51
C GLU A 97 13.64 6.80 -12.69
N ALA A 98 12.61 6.44 -11.91
CA ALA A 98 11.89 5.18 -12.11
C ALA A 98 11.28 5.08 -13.52
N VAL A 99 10.65 6.15 -14.02
CA VAL A 99 10.12 6.19 -15.39
C VAL A 99 11.24 6.14 -16.43
N ARG A 100 12.33 6.89 -16.22
CA ARG A 100 13.46 6.94 -17.18
C ARG A 100 14.29 5.67 -17.23
N ALA A 101 14.25 4.85 -16.18
CA ALA A 101 14.92 3.56 -16.16
C ALA A 101 14.28 2.56 -17.13
N GLU A 102 13.03 2.78 -17.54
CA GLU A 102 12.30 1.90 -18.44
C GLU A 102 12.48 2.33 -19.91
N PRO A 103 13.21 1.57 -20.74
CA PRO A 103 13.56 1.98 -22.11
C PRO A 103 12.36 2.01 -23.07
N ASN A 104 11.28 1.30 -22.72
CA ASN A 104 10.07 1.24 -23.54
C ASN A 104 9.11 2.41 -23.27
N ILE A 105 9.40 3.31 -22.33
CA ILE A 105 8.56 4.48 -22.04
C ILE A 105 9.11 5.72 -22.75
N THR A 106 8.27 6.38 -23.54
CA THR A 106 8.50 7.75 -23.99
C THR A 106 7.64 8.70 -23.15
N LEU A 107 8.29 9.59 -22.40
CA LEU A 107 7.64 10.54 -21.49
C LEU A 107 7.38 11.89 -22.16
N PHE A 108 6.14 12.36 -22.11
CA PHE A 108 5.69 13.65 -22.65
C PHE A 108 5.15 14.54 -21.53
N LEU A 109 6.02 15.37 -20.95
CA LEU A 109 5.64 16.38 -19.94
C LEU A 109 5.05 17.64 -20.58
N ASN A 110 4.32 18.42 -19.78
CA ASN A 110 3.67 19.67 -20.20
C ASN A 110 2.77 19.51 -21.45
N THR A 111 2.14 18.34 -21.61
CA THR A 111 1.32 18.01 -22.78
C THR A 111 -0.13 17.86 -22.37
N ASP A 112 -0.95 18.87 -22.65
CA ASP A 112 -2.38 18.88 -22.36
C ASP A 112 -3.16 18.15 -23.45
N VAL A 113 -3.72 16.97 -23.16
CA VAL A 113 -4.66 16.29 -24.07
C VAL A 113 -5.93 17.14 -24.22
N ARG A 114 -6.41 17.33 -25.46
CA ARG A 114 -7.55 18.22 -25.76
C ARG A 114 -8.65 17.57 -26.57
N THR A 115 -8.29 16.65 -27.46
CA THR A 115 -9.23 15.99 -28.37
C THR A 115 -8.83 14.55 -28.56
N LEU A 116 -9.75 13.75 -29.09
CA LEU A 116 -9.48 12.38 -29.52
C LEU A 116 -10.29 12.06 -30.77
N ALA A 117 -9.91 10.98 -31.44
CA ALA A 117 -10.65 10.39 -32.54
C ALA A 117 -11.10 8.98 -32.16
N THR A 118 -12.29 8.61 -32.63
CA THR A 118 -12.85 7.26 -32.47
C THR A 118 -13.26 6.68 -33.81
N ALA A 119 -13.21 5.35 -33.91
CA ALA A 119 -13.76 4.58 -35.02
C ALA A 119 -14.43 3.33 -34.44
N ASP A 120 -15.66 3.02 -34.89
CA ASP A 120 -16.42 1.85 -34.46
C ASP A 120 -16.57 1.70 -32.92
N GLY A 121 -16.59 2.83 -32.20
CA GLY A 121 -16.70 2.87 -30.74
C GLY A 121 -15.38 2.71 -29.98
N GLU A 122 -14.26 2.55 -30.68
CA GLU A 122 -12.92 2.45 -30.11
C GLU A 122 -12.14 3.76 -30.29
N ILE A 123 -11.25 4.07 -29.36
CA ILE A 123 -10.34 5.21 -29.47
C ILE A 123 -9.25 4.84 -30.48
N THR A 124 -9.01 5.69 -31.48
CA THR A 124 -7.91 5.50 -32.45
C THR A 124 -6.69 6.36 -32.12
N SER A 125 -6.93 7.56 -31.59
CA SER A 125 -5.87 8.48 -31.19
C SER A 125 -6.34 9.52 -30.20
N VAL A 126 -5.41 10.06 -29.41
CA VAL A 126 -5.60 11.27 -28.59
C VAL A 126 -4.62 12.34 -29.03
N THR A 127 -5.06 13.61 -29.06
CA THR A 127 -4.21 14.74 -29.49
C THR A 127 -4.04 15.73 -28.34
N GLY A 128 -2.78 16.05 -28.05
CA GLY A 128 -2.38 16.98 -27.01
C GLY A 128 -1.57 18.17 -27.52
N TRP A 129 -1.54 19.23 -26.72
CA TRP A 129 -0.81 20.46 -26.97
C TRP A 129 0.31 20.64 -25.96
N GLN A 130 1.53 20.85 -26.44
CA GLN A 130 2.69 21.15 -25.62
C GLN A 130 3.10 22.62 -25.79
N MET A 131 2.67 23.47 -24.85
CA MET A 131 2.80 24.93 -24.97
C MET A 131 4.26 25.39 -25.12
N GLY A 132 5.17 24.89 -24.28
CA GLY A 132 6.56 25.37 -24.24
C GLY A 132 7.37 25.09 -25.50
N SER A 133 6.91 24.16 -26.35
CA SER A 133 7.57 23.77 -27.60
C SER A 133 6.71 24.03 -28.84
N GLU A 134 5.50 24.58 -28.66
CA GLU A 134 4.49 24.81 -29.71
C GLU A 134 4.22 23.57 -30.59
N LYS A 135 4.14 22.41 -29.93
CA LYS A 135 3.88 21.11 -30.57
C LYS A 135 2.44 20.68 -30.37
N GLU A 136 1.81 20.28 -31.46
CA GLU A 136 0.60 19.47 -31.45
C GLU A 136 1.01 18.01 -31.68
N ILE A 137 0.67 17.14 -30.74
CA ILE A 137 1.15 15.75 -30.73
C ILE A 137 -0.07 14.83 -30.74
N THR A 138 -0.15 13.97 -31.76
CA THR A 138 -1.18 12.93 -31.86
C THR A 138 -0.57 11.59 -31.50
N PHE A 139 -1.18 10.93 -30.52
CA PHE A 139 -0.76 9.63 -30.00
C PHE A 139 -1.70 8.55 -30.54
N HIS A 140 -1.15 7.60 -31.29
CA HIS A 140 -1.87 6.47 -31.88
C HIS A 140 -1.48 5.19 -31.13
N SER A 141 -2.49 4.50 -30.61
CA SER A 141 -2.32 3.23 -29.89
C SER A 141 -3.53 2.33 -30.07
N PRO A 142 -3.36 1.00 -30.04
CA PRO A 142 -4.49 0.07 -30.00
C PRO A 142 -5.26 0.14 -28.68
N VAL A 143 -4.60 0.54 -27.58
CA VAL A 143 -5.19 0.59 -26.23
C VAL A 143 -4.82 1.90 -25.53
N PHE A 144 -5.73 2.40 -24.69
CA PHE A 144 -5.54 3.64 -23.92
C PHE A 144 -5.83 3.40 -22.44
N ALA A 145 -5.08 4.07 -21.58
CA ALA A 145 -5.35 4.12 -20.14
C ALA A 145 -5.60 5.56 -19.69
N ASP A 146 -6.80 5.84 -19.16
CA ASP A 146 -7.11 7.11 -18.53
C ASP A 146 -6.68 7.08 -17.06
N CYS A 147 -5.54 7.72 -16.80
CA CYS A 147 -4.96 7.90 -15.47
C CYS A 147 -4.95 9.40 -15.07
N SER A 148 -5.75 10.23 -15.74
CA SER A 148 -5.73 11.70 -15.58
C SER A 148 -6.26 12.16 -14.22
N GLY A 149 -6.98 11.29 -13.51
CA GLY A 149 -7.66 11.58 -12.25
C GLY A 149 -8.99 12.28 -12.42
N ASP A 150 -9.12 13.15 -13.42
CA ASP A 150 -10.38 13.84 -13.77
C ASP A 150 -11.22 13.04 -14.78
N GLY A 151 -10.67 11.96 -15.35
CA GLY A 151 -11.34 11.12 -16.34
C GLY A 151 -11.54 11.82 -17.69
N LEU A 152 -10.52 12.54 -18.16
CA LEU A 152 -10.63 13.33 -19.38
C LEU A 152 -10.78 12.48 -20.64
N VAL A 153 -9.96 11.43 -20.81
CA VAL A 153 -9.96 10.59 -22.02
C VAL A 153 -11.26 9.82 -22.10
N GLY A 154 -11.69 9.20 -21.00
CA GLY A 154 -12.95 8.46 -20.98
C GLY A 154 -14.16 9.36 -21.24
N HIS A 155 -14.18 10.58 -20.69
CA HIS A 155 -15.24 11.55 -20.98
C HIS A 155 -15.30 11.91 -22.47
N LEU A 156 -14.15 12.23 -23.07
CA LEU A 156 -14.06 12.57 -24.49
C LEU A 156 -14.42 11.38 -25.40
N ALA A 157 -14.18 10.14 -24.94
CA ALA A 157 -14.50 8.92 -25.68
C ALA A 157 -15.98 8.50 -25.56
N GLY A 158 -16.77 9.19 -24.73
CA GLY A 158 -18.15 8.82 -24.46
C GLY A 158 -18.30 7.62 -23.51
N ALA A 159 -17.28 7.33 -22.70
CA ALA A 159 -17.39 6.31 -21.66
C ALA A 159 -18.44 6.71 -20.63
N GLU A 160 -19.24 5.75 -20.15
CA GLU A 160 -20.23 6.00 -19.11
C GLU A 160 -19.56 6.33 -17.78
N TYR A 161 -20.00 7.41 -17.12
CA TYR A 161 -19.48 7.82 -15.82
C TYR A 161 -20.56 8.45 -14.94
N ARG A 162 -20.22 8.61 -13.66
CA ARG A 162 -21.00 9.28 -12.63
C ARG A 162 -20.21 10.44 -12.03
N THR A 163 -20.93 11.42 -11.52
CA THR A 163 -20.43 12.52 -10.69
C THR A 163 -21.39 12.71 -9.53
N GLY A 164 -20.92 13.31 -8.44
CA GLY A 164 -21.76 13.56 -7.27
C GLY A 164 -21.95 12.33 -6.38
N ARG A 165 -23.11 12.23 -5.73
CA ARG A 165 -23.44 11.16 -4.78
C ARG A 165 -24.71 10.43 -5.22
N GLU A 166 -24.62 9.13 -5.38
CA GLU A 166 -25.75 8.25 -5.67
C GLU A 166 -26.71 8.15 -4.47
N PRO A 167 -28.00 7.86 -4.67
CA PRO A 167 -28.92 7.70 -3.55
C PRO A 167 -28.70 6.34 -2.87
N ARG A 168 -28.98 6.28 -1.56
CA ARG A 168 -28.93 5.04 -0.76
C ARG A 168 -29.69 3.90 -1.43
N SER A 169 -30.84 4.17 -2.03
CA SER A 169 -31.67 3.15 -2.68
C SER A 169 -31.01 2.46 -3.89
N GLU A 170 -29.93 3.00 -4.45
CA GLU A 170 -29.27 2.41 -5.62
C GLU A 170 -28.39 1.19 -5.26
N TYR A 171 -27.63 1.28 -4.17
CA TYR A 171 -26.69 0.23 -3.74
C TYR A 171 -26.91 -0.25 -2.29
N ASP A 172 -27.95 0.26 -1.61
CA ASP A 172 -28.22 0.03 -0.19
C ASP A 172 -27.05 0.42 0.74
N GLU A 173 -26.38 1.53 0.42
CA GLU A 173 -25.22 2.02 1.17
C GLU A 173 -25.65 2.95 2.30
N SER A 174 -25.39 2.59 3.55
CA SER A 174 -25.83 3.38 4.71
C SER A 174 -25.27 4.80 4.73
N TRP A 175 -24.09 5.01 4.14
CA TRP A 175 -23.42 6.31 4.06
C TRP A 175 -23.78 7.13 2.82
N ALA A 176 -24.52 6.56 1.87
CA ALA A 176 -25.04 7.32 0.74
C ALA A 176 -26.22 8.20 1.18
N PRO A 177 -26.41 9.38 0.57
CA PRO A 177 -27.55 10.25 0.87
C PRO A 177 -28.87 9.62 0.42
N GLU A 178 -29.99 9.98 1.03
CA GLU A 178 -31.32 9.50 0.59
C GLU A 178 -31.70 10.04 -0.80
N ILE A 179 -31.31 11.29 -1.08
CA ILE A 179 -31.58 11.99 -2.33
C ILE A 179 -30.22 12.19 -3.02
N PRO A 180 -30.09 11.85 -4.31
CA PRO A 180 -28.83 12.06 -5.00
C PRO A 180 -28.58 13.54 -5.22
N ASP A 181 -27.31 13.91 -5.27
CA ASP A 181 -26.88 15.29 -5.56
C ASP A 181 -25.57 15.31 -6.34
N GLN A 182 -25.12 16.50 -6.73
CA GLN A 182 -23.89 16.71 -7.49
C GLN A 182 -22.68 17.00 -6.61
N ASN A 183 -22.80 16.85 -5.29
CA ASN A 183 -21.71 17.20 -4.39
C ASN A 183 -20.57 16.18 -4.50
N THR A 184 -19.35 16.67 -4.47
CA THR A 184 -18.14 15.85 -4.43
C THR A 184 -17.36 16.14 -3.16
N LEU A 185 -16.28 15.39 -2.94
CA LEU A 185 -15.21 15.83 -2.07
C LEU A 185 -14.55 17.09 -2.66
N GLY A 186 -14.25 18.07 -1.81
CA GLY A 186 -13.61 19.32 -2.20
C GLY A 186 -12.13 19.15 -2.56
N SER A 187 -11.52 20.22 -3.04
CA SER A 187 -10.08 20.25 -3.31
C SER A 187 -9.30 20.82 -2.14
N THR A 188 -8.01 20.49 -2.04
CA THR A 188 -7.13 21.00 -0.98
C THR A 188 -6.02 21.90 -1.52
N ILE A 189 -5.60 22.89 -0.72
CA ILE A 189 -4.32 23.58 -0.88
C ILE A 189 -3.60 23.52 0.45
N LEU A 190 -2.36 23.08 0.41
CA LEU A 190 -1.50 22.94 1.57
C LEU A 190 -0.48 24.09 1.61
N PHE A 191 0.09 24.29 2.79
CA PHE A 191 1.20 25.22 2.99
C PHE A 191 2.23 24.65 3.97
N TYR A 192 3.45 25.18 3.88
CA TYR A 192 4.57 24.86 4.75
C TYR A 192 5.18 26.14 5.28
N THR A 193 5.63 26.08 6.52
CA THR A 193 6.31 27.15 7.24
C THR A 193 7.71 26.69 7.62
N LYS A 194 8.60 27.65 7.87
CA LYS A 194 9.94 27.39 8.41
C LYS A 194 10.33 28.46 9.40
N ASP A 195 11.17 28.08 10.35
CA ASP A 195 11.88 29.04 11.20
C ASP A 195 13.02 29.68 10.40
N ALA A 196 13.00 31.01 10.29
CA ALA A 196 14.05 31.78 9.63
C ALA A 196 15.26 32.06 10.55
N GLY A 197 15.13 31.80 11.85
CA GLY A 197 16.14 32.11 12.88
C GLY A 197 16.18 33.58 13.29
N GLU A 198 15.37 34.44 12.66
CA GLU A 198 15.26 35.86 12.96
C GLU A 198 13.83 36.35 12.75
N PRO A 199 13.41 37.48 13.39
CA PRO A 199 12.05 37.97 13.25
C PRO A 199 11.67 38.30 11.81
N VAL A 200 10.57 37.72 11.33
CA VAL A 200 10.04 37.94 9.98
C VAL A 200 8.76 38.77 10.07
N ARG A 201 8.66 39.88 9.32
CA ARG A 201 7.41 40.64 9.23
C ARG A 201 6.53 40.07 8.11
N PHE A 202 5.24 39.89 8.39
CA PHE A 202 4.24 39.54 7.37
C PHE A 202 3.17 40.63 7.25
N VAL A 203 2.85 41.01 6.02
CA VAL A 203 1.72 41.87 5.69
C VAL A 203 0.78 41.05 4.81
N PRO A 204 -0.45 40.75 5.27
CA PRO A 204 -1.36 39.91 4.50
C PRO A 204 -1.72 40.58 3.16
N PRO A 205 -1.83 39.82 2.06
CA PRO A 205 -2.35 40.35 0.81
C PRO A 205 -3.82 40.78 1.00
N SER A 206 -4.30 41.72 0.18
CA SER A 206 -5.66 42.28 0.31
C SER A 206 -6.80 41.27 0.12
N PHE A 207 -6.50 40.10 -0.47
CA PHE A 207 -7.46 39.02 -0.66
C PHE A 207 -7.39 37.95 0.45
N ALA A 208 -6.45 38.06 1.41
CA ALA A 208 -6.42 37.15 2.55
C ALA A 208 -7.73 37.25 3.33
N LYS A 209 -8.27 36.11 3.71
CA LYS A 209 -9.52 36.07 4.45
C LYS A 209 -9.27 36.39 5.91
N ASP A 210 -10.07 37.28 6.50
CA ASP A 210 -10.08 37.40 7.96
C ASP A 210 -10.78 36.16 8.53
N ILE A 211 -9.99 35.17 8.91
CA ILE A 211 -10.54 33.92 9.43
C ILE A 211 -11.18 34.10 10.81
N THR A 212 -10.93 35.20 11.51
CA THR A 212 -11.55 35.48 12.82
C THR A 212 -13.05 35.81 12.70
N GLU A 213 -13.51 36.18 11.50
CA GLU A 213 -14.93 36.33 11.17
C GLU A 213 -15.58 35.02 10.72
N THR A 214 -14.85 33.91 10.73
CA THR A 214 -15.32 32.58 10.33
C THR A 214 -15.33 31.61 11.51
N ALA A 215 -15.94 30.44 11.34
CA ALA A 215 -15.89 29.36 12.34
C ALA A 215 -14.55 28.59 12.37
N ILE A 216 -13.58 28.94 11.50
CA ILE A 216 -12.33 28.19 11.35
C ILE A 216 -11.51 28.17 12.66
N PRO A 217 -11.22 29.31 13.32
CA PRO A 217 -10.40 29.32 14.54
C PRO A 217 -11.00 28.50 15.69
N ASP A 218 -12.34 28.38 15.74
CA ASP A 218 -13.04 27.67 16.80
C ASP A 218 -13.19 26.16 16.51
N ARG A 219 -13.24 25.78 15.23
CA ARG A 219 -13.55 24.39 14.81
C ARG A 219 -12.39 23.64 14.21
N ARG A 220 -11.27 24.29 13.93
CA ARG A 220 -10.12 23.70 13.26
C ARG A 220 -8.86 23.92 14.09
N VAL A 221 -7.98 22.94 14.05
CA VAL A 221 -6.73 22.98 14.80
C VAL A 221 -5.71 23.77 14.01
N ILE A 222 -5.28 24.91 14.56
CA ILE A 222 -4.24 25.78 14.00
C ILE A 222 -3.09 25.83 15.01
N ARG A 223 -1.88 25.47 14.57
CA ARG A 223 -0.67 25.36 15.42
C ARG A 223 0.58 25.70 14.63
N THR A 224 1.58 26.24 15.31
CA THR A 224 2.88 26.65 14.72
C THR A 224 3.71 25.47 14.22
N GLU A 225 3.52 24.27 14.77
CA GLU A 225 4.29 23.07 14.40
C GLU A 225 3.66 22.31 13.22
N ALA A 226 2.38 22.59 12.91
CA ALA A 226 1.64 21.89 11.87
C ALA A 226 2.04 22.37 10.48
N ASN A 227 2.21 21.43 9.54
CA ASN A 227 2.57 21.70 8.15
C ASN A 227 1.90 20.70 7.21
N GLY A 228 1.71 21.08 5.94
CA GLY A 228 1.25 20.18 4.89
C GLY A 228 -0.05 19.48 5.25
N CYS A 229 -0.08 18.15 5.11
CA CYS A 229 -1.25 17.33 5.40
C CYS A 229 -1.69 17.34 6.88
N SER A 230 -0.95 17.95 7.80
CA SER A 230 -1.47 18.26 9.15
C SER A 230 -2.72 19.16 9.08
N TYR A 231 -2.83 19.92 8.00
CA TYR A 231 -3.97 20.76 7.64
C TYR A 231 -4.89 20.10 6.61
N TRP A 232 -5.06 18.77 6.67
CA TRP A 232 -5.90 18.00 5.73
C TRP A 232 -7.34 18.52 5.58
N TRP A 233 -7.82 19.23 6.59
CA TRP A 233 -9.13 19.87 6.63
C TRP A 233 -9.23 21.18 5.81
N ILE A 234 -8.12 21.71 5.29
CA ILE A 234 -8.12 22.85 4.35
C ILE A 234 -8.63 22.34 3.00
N GLU A 235 -9.94 22.28 2.91
CA GLU A 235 -10.68 21.77 1.76
C GLU A 235 -11.85 22.67 1.45
N TRP A 236 -12.17 22.84 0.17
CA TRP A 236 -13.37 23.55 -0.26
C TRP A 236 -13.74 23.20 -1.71
N GLY A 237 -14.98 23.52 -2.10
CA GLY A 237 -15.46 23.40 -3.47
C GLY A 237 -16.25 22.13 -3.77
N GLY A 238 -16.55 21.29 -2.77
CA GLY A 238 -17.33 20.06 -2.97
C GLY A 238 -18.79 20.30 -3.40
N GLU A 239 -19.30 21.52 -3.24
CA GLU A 239 -20.64 21.93 -3.72
C GLU A 239 -20.59 22.64 -5.10
N LEU A 240 -19.40 22.73 -5.69
CA LEU A 240 -19.15 23.33 -7.01
C LEU A 240 -18.72 22.26 -8.01
N ASP A 241 -18.62 22.62 -9.30
CA ASP A 241 -17.94 21.76 -10.26
C ASP A 241 -16.43 21.88 -10.03
N VAL A 242 -15.82 20.93 -9.33
CA VAL A 242 -14.40 21.00 -8.96
C VAL A 242 -13.42 21.10 -10.14
N VAL A 243 -13.84 20.72 -11.35
CA VAL A 243 -13.05 20.94 -12.57
C VAL A 243 -13.42 22.26 -13.24
N GLY A 244 -14.71 22.56 -13.37
CA GLY A 244 -15.19 23.80 -14.01
C GLY A 244 -14.84 25.08 -13.23
N ASP A 245 -14.93 25.02 -11.90
CA ASP A 245 -14.65 26.12 -10.96
C ASP A 245 -13.23 26.05 -10.37
N ASN A 246 -12.31 25.29 -10.99
CA ASN A 246 -10.96 25.01 -10.46
C ASN A 246 -10.20 26.27 -9.99
N GLU A 247 -10.19 27.33 -10.80
CA GLU A 247 -9.48 28.57 -10.47
C GLU A 247 -10.12 29.31 -9.29
N ARG A 248 -11.46 29.32 -9.23
CA ARG A 248 -12.21 29.90 -8.11
C ARG A 248 -11.93 29.15 -6.81
N ILE A 249 -11.90 27.82 -6.87
CA ILE A 249 -11.60 26.97 -5.72
C ILE A 249 -10.16 27.20 -5.25
N ARG A 250 -9.20 27.30 -6.19
CA ARG A 250 -7.81 27.65 -5.85
C ARG A 250 -7.73 29.00 -5.13
N ASP A 251 -8.32 30.04 -5.71
CA ASP A 251 -8.20 31.40 -5.19
C ASP A 251 -8.83 31.52 -3.79
N GLU A 252 -9.98 30.89 -3.57
CA GLU A 252 -10.64 30.85 -2.26
C GLU A 252 -9.79 30.10 -1.22
N LEU A 253 -9.23 28.95 -1.58
CA LEU A 253 -8.37 28.18 -0.68
C LEU A 253 -7.07 28.93 -0.36
N GLN A 254 -6.46 29.62 -1.32
CA GLN A 254 -5.29 30.47 -1.07
C GLN A 254 -5.65 31.65 -0.15
N ALA A 255 -6.79 32.29 -0.36
CA ALA A 255 -7.28 33.35 0.54
C ALA A 255 -7.43 32.84 1.99
N VAL A 256 -7.95 31.63 2.18
CA VAL A 256 -8.05 30.97 3.49
C VAL A 256 -6.66 30.68 4.07
N VAL A 257 -5.73 30.13 3.28
CA VAL A 257 -4.36 29.84 3.75
C VAL A 257 -3.63 31.11 4.17
N TYR A 258 -3.70 32.19 3.39
CA TYR A 258 -3.11 33.47 3.78
C TYR A 258 -3.78 34.04 5.03
N GLY A 259 -5.08 33.82 5.21
CA GLY A 259 -5.80 34.18 6.42
C GLY A 259 -5.35 33.39 7.65
N ILE A 260 -5.13 32.07 7.50
CA ILE A 260 -4.57 31.21 8.55
C ILE A 260 -3.15 31.66 8.90
N TRP A 261 -2.33 31.97 7.89
CA TRP A 261 -0.97 32.46 8.11
C TRP A 261 -0.96 33.83 8.77
N ASP A 262 -1.84 34.75 8.39
CA ASP A 262 -2.01 36.05 9.06
C ASP A 262 -2.40 35.86 10.54
N TYR A 263 -3.36 34.98 10.81
CA TYR A 263 -3.77 34.67 12.17
C TYR A 263 -2.64 34.06 13.00
N LEU A 264 -1.87 33.13 12.44
CA LEU A 264 -0.67 32.59 13.10
C LEU A 264 0.36 33.70 13.40
N LYS A 265 0.61 34.55 12.41
CA LYS A 265 1.76 35.46 12.40
C LYS A 265 1.52 36.79 13.11
N ASN A 266 0.31 37.32 13.06
CA ASN A 266 -0.02 38.69 13.45
C ASN A 266 -1.04 38.79 14.60
N SER A 267 -1.69 37.70 15.02
CA SER A 267 -2.70 37.76 16.10
C SER A 267 -2.11 37.96 17.50
N GLY A 268 -0.80 37.76 17.68
CA GLY A 268 -0.13 37.74 18.98
C GLY A 268 -0.48 36.53 19.86
N ARG A 269 -1.14 35.49 19.31
CA ARG A 269 -1.56 34.29 20.04
C ARG A 269 -0.57 33.12 19.95
N PHE A 270 0.41 33.21 19.06
CA PHE A 270 1.35 32.14 18.76
C PHE A 270 2.78 32.66 18.81
N ASP A 271 3.71 31.78 19.17
CA ASP A 271 5.14 32.07 19.03
C ASP A 271 5.57 31.85 17.57
N ALA A 272 5.26 32.83 16.74
CA ALA A 272 5.47 32.78 15.29
C ALA A 272 6.45 33.85 14.80
N ASP A 273 7.12 34.59 15.69
CA ASP A 273 7.93 35.78 15.36
C ASP A 273 9.04 35.48 14.34
N ASN A 274 9.68 34.32 14.43
CA ASN A 274 10.74 33.92 13.48
C ASN A 274 10.23 33.04 12.32
N LEU A 275 8.95 32.65 12.34
CA LEU A 275 8.39 31.80 11.29
C LEU A 275 8.13 32.61 10.01
N THR A 276 8.39 31.98 8.86
CA THR A 276 8.02 32.47 7.53
C THR A 276 7.21 31.42 6.77
N LEU A 277 6.32 31.89 5.89
CA LEU A 277 5.62 31.05 4.94
C LEU A 277 6.60 30.59 3.86
N GLU A 278 6.98 29.32 3.89
CA GLU A 278 7.98 28.77 2.97
C GLU A 278 7.37 28.40 1.62
N TRP A 279 6.17 27.81 1.63
CA TRP A 279 5.54 27.30 0.42
C TRP A 279 4.02 27.28 0.57
N ILE A 280 3.32 27.50 -0.53
CA ILE A 280 1.87 27.33 -0.69
C ILE A 280 1.61 26.61 -2.01
N GLY A 281 0.63 25.70 -2.03
CA GLY A 281 0.21 25.01 -3.24
C GLY A 281 -0.26 25.98 -4.33
N ALA A 282 0.28 25.84 -5.54
CA ALA A 282 -0.09 26.64 -6.70
C ALA A 282 -1.30 26.07 -7.46
N VAL A 283 -1.55 24.77 -7.32
CA VAL A 283 -2.67 24.06 -7.94
C VAL A 283 -3.48 23.33 -6.87
N PRO A 284 -4.81 23.28 -6.99
CA PRO A 284 -5.64 22.58 -6.03
C PRO A 284 -5.51 21.05 -6.20
N GLY A 285 -5.30 20.35 -5.09
CA GLY A 285 -5.33 18.90 -5.02
C GLY A 285 -6.77 18.39 -5.05
N LYS A 286 -7.31 18.14 -6.24
CA LYS A 286 -8.65 17.55 -6.42
C LYS A 286 -8.73 16.17 -5.76
N ARG A 287 -9.87 15.85 -5.14
CA ARG A 287 -10.09 14.56 -4.49
C ARG A 287 -10.93 13.60 -5.32
N GLU A 288 -11.94 14.13 -6.00
CA GLU A 288 -13.00 13.39 -6.67
C GLU A 288 -13.39 14.12 -7.95
N TYR A 289 -13.78 13.37 -8.98
CA TYR A 289 -14.58 13.91 -10.07
C TYR A 289 -15.38 12.81 -10.75
N ARG A 290 -15.05 12.46 -12.01
CA ARG A 290 -15.74 11.40 -12.76
C ARG A 290 -15.32 10.02 -12.26
N ARG A 291 -16.31 9.19 -11.90
CA ARG A 291 -16.16 7.76 -11.65
C ARG A 291 -16.74 6.99 -12.82
N PHE A 292 -15.92 6.25 -13.57
CA PHE A 292 -16.39 5.51 -14.74
C PHE A 292 -17.20 4.27 -14.34
N VAL A 293 -18.04 3.80 -15.26
CA VAL A 293 -18.82 2.58 -15.06
C VAL A 293 -18.13 1.42 -15.78
N GLY A 294 -17.62 0.49 -14.99
CA GLY A 294 -17.14 -0.81 -15.45
C GLY A 294 -18.23 -1.88 -15.32
N ASP A 295 -17.84 -3.14 -15.42
CA ASP A 295 -18.76 -4.27 -15.22
C ASP A 295 -19.04 -4.55 -13.74
N HIS A 296 -18.18 -4.07 -12.84
CA HIS A 296 -18.45 -4.03 -11.40
C HIS A 296 -18.23 -2.63 -10.85
N VAL A 297 -19.24 -2.10 -10.18
CA VAL A 297 -19.12 -0.89 -9.35
C VAL A 297 -18.81 -1.33 -7.94
N LEU A 298 -17.61 -1.03 -7.44
CA LEU A 298 -17.27 -1.29 -6.03
C LEU A 298 -18.20 -0.52 -5.08
N THR A 299 -18.68 -1.17 -4.03
CA THR A 299 -19.64 -0.60 -3.06
C THR A 299 -19.11 -0.64 -1.62
N GLN A 300 -19.79 0.07 -0.71
CA GLN A 300 -19.55 0.05 0.73
C GLN A 300 -19.54 -1.39 1.27
N HIS A 301 -20.45 -2.23 0.77
CA HIS A 301 -20.55 -3.63 1.18
C HIS A 301 -19.33 -4.44 0.77
N ASP A 302 -18.79 -4.20 -0.43
CA ASP A 302 -17.57 -4.85 -0.89
C ASP A 302 -16.38 -4.49 0.01
N VAL A 303 -16.29 -3.22 0.42
CA VAL A 303 -15.21 -2.70 1.27
C VAL A 303 -15.32 -3.23 2.69
N LEU A 304 -16.45 -3.00 3.37
CA LEU A 304 -16.63 -3.36 4.77
C LEU A 304 -16.77 -4.88 4.95
N GLY A 305 -17.45 -5.54 4.01
CA GLY A 305 -17.55 -6.99 3.98
C GLY A 305 -16.28 -7.69 3.51
N GLN A 306 -15.26 -6.93 3.05
CA GLN A 306 -14.03 -7.43 2.43
C GLN A 306 -14.33 -8.55 1.42
N ALA A 307 -15.16 -8.23 0.42
CA ALA A 307 -15.64 -9.19 -0.56
C ALA A 307 -14.49 -9.83 -1.34
N GLU A 308 -14.63 -11.13 -1.63
CA GLU A 308 -13.69 -11.86 -2.47
C GLU A 308 -14.09 -11.78 -3.95
N PHE A 309 -13.07 -11.68 -4.81
CA PHE A 309 -13.25 -11.64 -6.25
C PHE A 309 -12.26 -12.59 -6.93
N GLU A 310 -12.76 -13.42 -7.84
CA GLU A 310 -11.90 -14.30 -8.64
C GLU A 310 -10.95 -13.51 -9.55
N ASP A 311 -11.41 -12.33 -10.00
CA ASP A 311 -10.68 -11.38 -10.83
C ASP A 311 -9.99 -10.26 -10.03
N ARG A 312 -9.65 -10.50 -8.74
CA ARG A 312 -8.91 -9.55 -7.91
C ARG A 312 -7.52 -9.24 -8.47
N VAL A 313 -7.21 -7.96 -8.59
CA VAL A 313 -5.91 -7.46 -9.14
C VAL A 313 -5.22 -6.46 -8.23
N ALA A 314 -5.89 -6.01 -7.18
CA ALA A 314 -5.37 -5.08 -6.20
C ALA A 314 -6.12 -5.23 -4.87
N PHE A 315 -5.69 -4.49 -3.86
CA PHE A 315 -6.40 -4.38 -2.60
C PHE A 315 -6.29 -2.96 -2.03
N GLY A 316 -7.16 -2.64 -1.08
CA GLY A 316 -7.10 -1.43 -0.27
C GLY A 316 -7.19 -1.76 1.22
N GLY A 317 -7.09 -0.71 2.04
CA GLY A 317 -7.13 -0.83 3.50
C GLY A 317 -7.36 0.49 4.24
N TRP A 318 -7.35 1.61 3.51
CA TRP A 318 -7.80 2.90 4.03
C TRP A 318 -9.25 2.84 4.48
N SER A 319 -9.62 3.68 5.44
CA SER A 319 -11.03 3.86 5.80
C SER A 319 -11.83 4.41 4.62
N ILE A 320 -13.15 4.22 4.63
CA ILE A 320 -14.03 5.08 3.84
C ILE A 320 -13.91 6.49 4.41
N ASP A 321 -13.16 7.38 3.73
CA ASP A 321 -12.85 8.75 4.15
C ASP A 321 -13.68 9.76 3.34
N LEU A 322 -14.79 10.22 3.93
CA LEU A 322 -15.72 11.17 3.31
C LEU A 322 -15.65 12.53 4.01
N HIS A 323 -15.44 13.58 3.21
CA HIS A 323 -15.32 14.96 3.67
C HIS A 323 -16.64 15.70 3.43
N PRO A 324 -17.01 16.64 4.32
CA PRO A 324 -18.17 17.49 4.10
C PRO A 324 -17.98 18.36 2.84
N PRO A 325 -18.95 18.40 1.91
CA PRO A 325 -18.83 19.19 0.67
C PRO A 325 -18.53 20.68 0.88
N GLY A 326 -19.05 21.27 1.97
CA GLY A 326 -18.79 22.66 2.38
C GLY A 326 -17.38 22.92 2.95
N GLY A 327 -16.57 21.87 3.18
CA GLY A 327 -15.15 21.97 3.52
C GLY A 327 -14.84 22.79 4.78
N VAL A 328 -13.92 23.74 4.68
CA VAL A 328 -13.51 24.64 5.78
C VAL A 328 -14.66 25.44 6.37
N TYR A 329 -15.75 25.64 5.63
CA TYR A 329 -16.94 26.37 6.08
C TYR A 329 -18.06 25.47 6.61
N ALA A 330 -17.92 24.15 6.51
CA ALA A 330 -18.94 23.22 6.98
C ALA A 330 -19.11 23.27 8.50
N SER A 331 -20.36 23.07 8.96
CA SER A 331 -20.66 22.95 10.39
C SER A 331 -20.22 21.64 11.03
N GLU A 332 -20.05 20.61 10.21
CA GLU A 332 -19.61 19.28 10.62
C GLU A 332 -18.14 19.28 11.06
N ARG A 333 -17.79 18.34 11.95
CA ARG A 333 -16.41 18.06 12.34
C ARG A 333 -15.74 17.27 11.21
N GLY A 334 -14.68 17.83 10.61
CA GLY A 334 -13.70 17.14 9.76
C GLY A 334 -14.26 16.09 8.78
N SER A 335 -13.41 15.14 8.39
CA SER A 335 -13.81 13.95 7.64
C SER A 335 -14.46 12.89 8.54
N LYS A 336 -15.31 12.06 7.94
CA LYS A 336 -15.85 10.82 8.52
C LYS A 336 -15.02 9.64 8.00
N HIS A 337 -14.66 8.74 8.91
CA HIS A 337 -13.84 7.56 8.62
C HIS A 337 -14.57 6.31 9.10
N TRP A 338 -14.70 5.30 8.24
CA TRP A 338 -15.10 3.94 8.63
C TRP A 338 -14.04 2.97 8.16
N HIS A 339 -13.31 2.38 9.11
CA HIS A 339 -12.28 1.41 8.79
C HIS A 339 -12.87 0.00 8.60
N PRO A 340 -12.58 -0.70 7.50
CA PRO A 340 -12.85 -2.14 7.40
C PRO A 340 -11.96 -2.91 8.38
N ASP A 341 -12.39 -4.09 8.86
CA ASP A 341 -11.66 -4.89 9.87
C ASP A 341 -10.27 -5.36 9.40
N GLY A 342 -10.05 -5.39 8.10
CA GLY A 342 -8.77 -5.65 7.46
C GLY A 342 -8.74 -5.12 6.03
N ASN A 343 -7.92 -5.72 5.19
CA ASN A 343 -7.83 -5.34 3.77
C ASN A 343 -8.99 -5.88 2.92
N TYR A 344 -9.36 -5.16 1.86
CA TYR A 344 -10.41 -5.54 0.92
C TYR A 344 -9.85 -5.63 -0.51
N HIS A 345 -10.48 -6.43 -1.37
CA HIS A 345 -10.02 -6.66 -2.74
C HIS A 345 -10.64 -5.68 -3.75
N ILE A 346 -9.94 -5.44 -4.85
CA ILE A 346 -10.43 -4.66 -6.00
C ILE A 346 -10.33 -5.53 -7.27
N PRO A 347 -11.45 -5.76 -7.99
CA PRO A 347 -11.47 -6.61 -9.16
C PRO A 347 -11.10 -5.88 -10.46
N LEU A 348 -10.57 -6.60 -11.44
CA LEU A 348 -10.16 -6.05 -12.74
C LEU A 348 -11.32 -5.39 -13.48
N ARG A 349 -12.52 -5.94 -13.34
CA ARG A 349 -13.75 -5.42 -13.95
C ARG A 349 -14.23 -4.06 -13.43
N SER A 350 -13.58 -3.50 -12.42
CA SER A 350 -13.73 -2.09 -12.00
C SER A 350 -12.73 -1.14 -12.67
N LEU A 351 -11.80 -1.64 -13.50
CA LEU A 351 -10.67 -0.89 -14.06
C LEU A 351 -10.74 -0.68 -15.59
N TYR A 352 -11.89 -0.94 -16.20
CA TYR A 352 -12.12 -0.62 -17.62
C TYR A 352 -13.49 -0.02 -17.86
N SER A 353 -13.63 0.67 -19.00
CA SER A 353 -14.93 1.20 -19.43
C SER A 353 -15.86 0.09 -19.90
N ARG A 354 -17.09 0.10 -19.42
CA ARG A 354 -18.11 -0.88 -19.86
C ARG A 354 -18.46 -0.73 -21.34
N ASN A 355 -18.41 0.48 -21.90
CA ASN A 355 -18.92 0.81 -23.23
C ASN A 355 -17.87 1.31 -24.24
N VAL A 356 -16.61 1.53 -23.83
CA VAL A 356 -15.50 1.88 -24.74
C VAL A 356 -14.49 0.71 -24.74
N PRO A 357 -14.45 -0.13 -25.79
CA PRO A 357 -13.81 -1.45 -25.73
C PRO A 357 -12.31 -1.46 -25.51
N ASN A 358 -11.59 -0.38 -25.81
CA ASN A 358 -10.12 -0.31 -25.69
C ASN A 358 -9.64 0.71 -24.64
N LEU A 359 -10.50 1.04 -23.67
CA LEU A 359 -10.22 2.01 -22.62
C LEU A 359 -10.13 1.35 -21.24
N TRP A 360 -8.93 1.42 -20.66
CA TRP A 360 -8.69 1.18 -19.24
C TRP A 360 -8.82 2.47 -18.42
N VAL A 361 -9.16 2.33 -17.14
CA VAL A 361 -9.24 3.43 -16.17
C VAL A 361 -8.49 3.04 -14.90
N ALA A 362 -7.62 3.91 -14.41
CA ALA A 362 -6.88 3.67 -13.18
C ALA A 362 -6.68 4.96 -12.37
N GLY A 363 -6.79 4.83 -11.05
CA GLY A 363 -6.67 5.93 -10.10
C GLY A 363 -8.02 6.35 -9.54
N ARG A 364 -8.29 7.66 -9.51
CA ARG A 364 -9.51 8.22 -8.89
C ARG A 364 -10.77 8.13 -9.77
N ASN A 365 -10.64 7.58 -10.95
CA ASN A 365 -11.70 7.51 -11.95
C ASN A 365 -12.22 6.08 -12.17
N ILE A 366 -11.78 5.10 -11.37
CA ILE A 366 -12.24 3.71 -11.47
C ILE A 366 -13.72 3.56 -11.13
N SER A 367 -14.25 2.36 -11.37
CA SER A 367 -15.65 2.06 -11.09
C SER A 367 -15.92 1.75 -9.62
N ALA A 368 -16.49 2.74 -8.93
CA ALA A 368 -16.89 2.67 -7.53
C ALA A 368 -18.09 3.60 -7.28
N SER A 369 -18.92 3.28 -6.28
CA SER A 369 -19.89 4.22 -5.70
C SER A 369 -19.17 5.41 -5.06
N HIS A 370 -19.85 6.53 -4.82
CA HIS A 370 -19.27 7.64 -4.06
C HIS A 370 -18.75 7.20 -2.68
N VAL A 371 -19.46 6.28 -2.02
CA VAL A 371 -19.06 5.80 -0.68
C VAL A 371 -17.78 4.96 -0.77
N ALA A 372 -17.75 3.92 -1.61
CA ALA A 372 -16.56 3.06 -1.76
C ALA A 372 -15.36 3.85 -2.31
N PHE A 373 -15.60 4.83 -3.16
CA PHE A 373 -14.57 5.74 -3.67
C PHE A 373 -13.76 6.43 -2.56
N GLY A 374 -14.38 6.68 -1.40
CA GLY A 374 -13.71 7.28 -0.23
C GLY A 374 -12.47 6.53 0.24
N THR A 375 -12.36 5.22 -0.04
CA THR A 375 -11.18 4.40 0.30
C THR A 375 -10.28 4.08 -0.90
N THR A 376 -10.82 3.93 -2.11
CA THR A 376 -10.01 3.51 -3.28
C THR A 376 -9.18 4.64 -3.89
N ARG A 377 -9.55 5.90 -3.65
CA ARG A 377 -8.90 7.11 -4.20
C ARG A 377 -7.51 7.43 -3.65
N VAL A 378 -7.03 6.65 -2.68
CA VAL A 378 -5.78 6.89 -1.96
C VAL A 378 -4.59 6.52 -2.84
N MET A 379 -3.49 7.28 -2.76
CA MET A 379 -2.51 7.33 -3.85
C MET A 379 -1.70 6.05 -4.06
N ALA A 380 -1.32 5.32 -3.02
CA ALA A 380 -0.64 4.03 -3.19
C ALA A 380 -1.62 2.95 -3.69
N THR A 381 -2.89 2.99 -3.26
CA THR A 381 -3.95 2.16 -3.86
C THR A 381 -4.09 2.47 -5.34
N CYS A 382 -4.16 3.75 -5.73
CA CYS A 382 -4.17 4.18 -7.12
C CYS A 382 -2.94 3.69 -7.90
N ALA A 383 -1.77 3.63 -7.27
CA ALA A 383 -0.53 3.12 -7.86
C ALA A 383 -0.65 1.63 -8.22
N VAL A 384 -1.16 0.81 -7.30
CA VAL A 384 -1.39 -0.63 -7.53
C VAL A 384 -2.44 -0.87 -8.60
N LEU A 385 -3.52 -0.06 -8.64
CA LEU A 385 -4.50 -0.09 -9.72
C LEU A 385 -3.86 0.25 -11.07
N GLY A 386 -2.95 1.22 -11.08
CA GLY A 386 -2.13 1.58 -12.23
C GLY A 386 -1.29 0.42 -12.73
N GLU A 387 -0.48 -0.19 -11.86
CA GLU A 387 0.32 -1.37 -12.19
C GLU A 387 -0.52 -2.50 -12.79
N ALA A 388 -1.67 -2.80 -12.17
CA ALA A 388 -2.61 -3.79 -12.68
C ALA A 388 -3.10 -3.45 -14.09
N VAL A 389 -3.51 -2.21 -14.35
CA VAL A 389 -3.95 -1.76 -15.68
C VAL A 389 -2.82 -1.82 -16.70
N GLY A 390 -1.59 -1.45 -16.32
CA GLY A 390 -0.42 -1.53 -17.20
C GLY A 390 -0.13 -2.95 -17.66
N ILE A 391 -0.06 -3.88 -16.69
CA ILE A 391 0.14 -5.31 -16.97
C ILE A 391 -1.03 -5.87 -17.79
N ALA A 392 -2.27 -5.56 -17.42
CA ALA A 392 -3.47 -6.00 -18.13
C ALA A 392 -3.49 -5.50 -19.58
N SER A 393 -3.08 -4.25 -19.83
CA SER A 393 -3.00 -3.68 -21.17
C SER A 393 -2.04 -4.45 -22.06
N ALA A 394 -0.83 -4.75 -21.57
CA ALA A 394 0.17 -5.51 -22.31
C ALA A 394 -0.27 -6.96 -22.56
N VAL A 395 -0.85 -7.61 -21.55
CA VAL A 395 -1.36 -8.99 -21.66
C VAL A 395 -2.53 -9.05 -22.63
N ALA A 396 -3.50 -8.14 -22.54
CA ALA A 396 -4.65 -8.08 -23.41
C ALA A 396 -4.22 -7.85 -24.87
N ALA A 397 -3.39 -6.83 -25.11
CA ALA A 397 -2.93 -6.47 -26.45
C ALA A 397 -2.18 -7.62 -27.14
N ARG A 398 -1.23 -8.27 -26.44
CA ARG A 398 -0.44 -9.38 -27.01
C ARG A 398 -1.27 -10.62 -27.33
N ASN A 399 -2.44 -10.78 -26.69
CA ASN A 399 -3.35 -11.89 -26.91
C ASN A 399 -4.57 -11.51 -27.77
N GLY A 400 -4.65 -10.29 -28.29
CA GLY A 400 -5.78 -9.83 -29.09
C GLY A 400 -7.10 -9.79 -28.32
N LEU A 401 -7.05 -9.48 -27.02
CA LEU A 401 -8.21 -9.44 -26.13
C LEU A 401 -8.59 -7.98 -25.82
N THR A 402 -9.89 -7.74 -25.66
CA THR A 402 -10.39 -6.53 -25.00
C THR A 402 -10.18 -6.61 -23.47
N PRO A 403 -10.23 -5.49 -22.73
CA PRO A 403 -10.22 -5.46 -21.27
C PRO A 403 -11.26 -6.40 -20.65
N ARG A 404 -12.49 -6.38 -21.19
CA ARG A 404 -13.59 -7.24 -20.76
C ARG A 404 -13.26 -8.72 -20.95
N GLN A 405 -12.82 -9.12 -22.14
CA GLN A 405 -12.47 -10.52 -22.43
C GLN A 405 -11.33 -11.02 -21.54
N LEU A 406 -10.33 -10.19 -21.27
CA LEU A 406 -9.27 -10.55 -20.33
C LEU A 406 -9.83 -10.80 -18.92
N ALA A 407 -10.74 -9.96 -18.44
CA ALA A 407 -11.33 -10.11 -17.11
C ALA A 407 -12.30 -11.29 -16.98
N THR A 408 -13.10 -11.58 -18.01
CA THR A 408 -14.19 -12.57 -17.89
C THR A 408 -13.90 -13.92 -18.53
N GLU A 409 -13.00 -13.99 -19.51
CA GLU A 409 -12.76 -15.22 -20.28
C GLU A 409 -11.36 -15.79 -20.05
N ARG A 410 -10.35 -14.93 -19.85
CA ARG A 410 -8.93 -15.32 -19.84
C ARG A 410 -8.15 -14.74 -18.64
N PHE A 411 -8.79 -14.62 -17.47
CA PHE A 411 -8.20 -13.95 -16.31
C PHE A 411 -6.94 -14.66 -15.77
N GLU A 412 -6.77 -15.96 -16.04
CA GLU A 412 -5.57 -16.71 -15.67
C GLU A 412 -4.29 -16.08 -16.27
N LEU A 413 -4.37 -15.51 -17.47
CA LEU A 413 -3.24 -14.81 -18.10
C LEU A 413 -2.84 -13.58 -17.28
N MET A 414 -3.83 -12.81 -16.81
CA MET A 414 -3.61 -11.65 -15.95
C MET A 414 -3.04 -12.06 -14.60
N ARG A 415 -3.60 -13.10 -13.98
CA ARG A 415 -3.18 -13.60 -12.68
C ARG A 415 -1.71 -14.04 -12.69
N ASN A 416 -1.28 -14.78 -13.72
CA ASN A 416 0.11 -15.21 -13.86
C ASN A 416 1.05 -14.03 -14.07
N ALA A 417 0.64 -13.04 -14.89
CA ALA A 417 1.43 -11.84 -15.12
C ALA A 417 1.62 -11.00 -13.84
N LEU A 418 0.57 -10.82 -13.03
CA LEU A 418 0.64 -10.14 -11.73
C LEU A 418 1.55 -10.88 -10.75
N ARG A 419 1.42 -12.21 -10.65
CA ARG A 419 2.29 -13.03 -9.80
C ARG A 419 3.74 -12.84 -10.19
N ARG A 420 4.09 -13.01 -11.47
CA ARG A 420 5.47 -12.85 -11.95
C ARG A 420 6.05 -11.47 -11.68
N ALA A 421 5.20 -10.43 -11.67
CA ALA A 421 5.58 -9.06 -11.35
C ALA A 421 5.76 -8.77 -9.84
N ASP A 422 5.40 -9.70 -8.94
CA ASP A 422 5.26 -9.44 -7.49
C ASP A 422 4.28 -8.31 -7.18
N ALA A 423 3.27 -8.17 -8.05
CA ALA A 423 2.24 -7.15 -7.92
C ALA A 423 1.47 -7.31 -6.60
N SER A 424 0.98 -6.20 -6.07
CA SER A 424 0.38 -6.12 -4.74
C SER A 424 -1.04 -6.71 -4.72
N VAL A 425 -1.15 -8.03 -4.67
CA VAL A 425 -2.42 -8.80 -4.60
C VAL A 425 -2.44 -9.70 -3.37
N LEU A 426 -3.55 -9.69 -2.63
CA LEU A 426 -3.76 -10.52 -1.45
C LEU A 426 -4.43 -11.85 -1.79
N GLY A 427 -4.09 -12.91 -1.05
CA GLY A 427 -4.80 -14.19 -1.09
C GLY A 427 -4.62 -14.98 -2.39
N VAL A 428 -3.63 -14.65 -3.20
CA VAL A 428 -3.32 -15.38 -4.45
C VAL A 428 -2.13 -16.30 -4.21
N VAL A 429 -2.35 -17.61 -4.33
CA VAL A 429 -1.31 -18.64 -4.29
C VAL A 429 -0.54 -18.62 -5.61
N ASP A 430 0.76 -18.90 -5.60
CA ASP A 430 1.52 -19.19 -6.83
C ASP A 430 1.23 -20.63 -7.28
N ASP A 431 0.45 -20.76 -8.36
CA ASP A 431 0.09 -22.01 -9.02
C ASP A 431 0.44 -21.98 -10.52
N ASP A 432 1.36 -21.09 -10.92
CA ASP A 432 1.75 -20.92 -12.31
C ASP A 432 2.48 -22.18 -12.83
N PRO A 433 1.92 -22.91 -13.83
CA PRO A 433 2.55 -24.12 -14.35
C PRO A 433 3.92 -23.88 -15.01
N ASP A 434 4.25 -22.63 -15.36
CA ASP A 434 5.56 -22.26 -15.89
C ASP A 434 6.61 -22.00 -14.79
N ASN A 435 6.18 -21.87 -13.52
CA ASN A 435 7.08 -21.81 -12.38
C ASN A 435 7.54 -23.24 -11.98
N LEU A 436 8.69 -23.63 -12.51
CA LEU A 436 9.36 -24.90 -12.26
C LEU A 436 9.68 -25.13 -10.77
N ALA A 437 9.79 -24.07 -9.95
CA ALA A 437 10.07 -24.21 -8.52
C ALA A 437 8.97 -25.00 -7.79
N LEU A 438 7.72 -24.95 -8.27
CA LEU A 438 6.58 -25.68 -7.69
C LEU A 438 6.73 -27.21 -7.80
N ALA A 439 7.56 -27.70 -8.72
CA ALA A 439 7.84 -29.13 -8.90
C ALA A 439 9.12 -29.59 -8.17
N ALA A 440 9.86 -28.67 -7.53
CA ALA A 440 11.07 -29.01 -6.80
C ALA A 440 10.76 -29.53 -5.39
N THR A 441 11.60 -30.43 -4.89
CA THR A 441 11.72 -30.66 -3.45
C THR A 441 12.63 -29.59 -2.87
N VAL A 442 12.16 -28.86 -1.85
CA VAL A 442 12.95 -27.82 -1.19
C VAL A 442 13.45 -28.31 0.17
N THR A 443 14.70 -27.97 0.48
CA THR A 443 15.32 -28.19 1.79
C THR A 443 16.10 -26.95 2.19
N ALA A 444 16.38 -26.78 3.48
CA ALA A 444 17.24 -25.72 3.96
C ALA A 444 18.28 -26.28 4.93
N SER A 445 19.46 -25.65 4.99
CA SER A 445 20.50 -26.02 5.97
C SER A 445 20.02 -25.84 7.41
N SER A 446 19.17 -24.84 7.64
CA SER A 446 18.51 -24.56 8.90
C SER A 446 17.13 -23.93 8.70
N THR A 447 16.27 -24.01 9.71
CA THR A 447 14.91 -23.45 9.70
C THR A 447 14.52 -23.14 11.13
N TYR A 448 13.99 -21.96 11.39
CA TYR A 448 13.53 -21.58 12.71
C TYR A 448 12.20 -22.28 13.07
N ARG A 449 12.29 -23.37 13.84
CA ARG A 449 11.14 -24.26 14.13
C ARG A 449 10.48 -24.03 15.48
N ARG A 450 11.10 -23.27 16.38
CA ARG A 450 10.59 -23.04 17.74
C ARG A 450 10.50 -21.54 17.99
N PRO A 451 9.42 -20.88 17.53
CA PRO A 451 9.22 -19.44 17.72
C PRO A 451 9.34 -19.04 19.18
N ALA A 452 10.37 -18.27 19.51
CA ALA A 452 10.65 -17.80 20.87
C ALA A 452 11.36 -16.45 20.88
N VAL A 453 10.90 -15.56 21.74
CA VAL A 453 11.54 -14.28 22.07
C VAL A 453 11.82 -14.28 23.56
N GLU A 454 13.08 -14.44 23.95
CA GLU A 454 13.44 -14.76 25.35
C GLU A 454 14.18 -13.62 26.07
N VAL A 455 14.67 -12.64 25.31
CA VAL A 455 15.46 -11.53 25.86
C VAL A 455 14.54 -10.37 26.20
N SER A 456 14.36 -10.15 27.51
CA SER A 456 13.59 -9.03 28.04
C SER A 456 14.36 -7.72 27.89
N ALA A 457 13.72 -6.74 27.25
CA ALA A 457 14.14 -5.34 27.14
C ALA A 457 13.47 -4.43 28.19
N GLY A 458 12.40 -4.90 28.83
CA GLY A 458 11.64 -4.14 29.81
C GLY A 458 10.36 -4.86 30.22
N THR A 459 9.50 -4.15 30.93
CA THR A 459 8.17 -4.63 31.31
C THR A 459 7.09 -3.60 31.00
N MET A 460 5.90 -4.10 30.70
CA MET A 460 4.69 -3.30 30.48
C MET A 460 3.60 -3.80 31.43
N PRO A 461 3.00 -2.92 32.26
CA PRO A 461 1.85 -3.30 33.09
C PRO A 461 0.68 -3.78 32.24
N LEU A 462 0.04 -4.90 32.63
CA LEU A 462 -1.15 -5.43 31.96
C LEU A 462 -2.41 -4.69 32.44
N ALA A 463 -2.43 -3.37 32.24
CA ALA A 463 -3.49 -2.48 32.73
C ALA A 463 -4.78 -2.52 31.89
N THR A 464 -4.65 -2.96 30.64
CA THR A 464 -5.76 -3.20 29.69
C THR A 464 -5.54 -4.57 29.04
N ASP A 465 -6.55 -5.07 28.33
CA ASP A 465 -6.40 -6.31 27.57
C ASP A 465 -5.33 -6.14 26.49
N LEU A 466 -4.48 -7.15 26.35
CA LEU A 466 -3.38 -7.16 25.40
C LEU A 466 -3.53 -8.35 24.47
N ALA A 467 -3.69 -8.10 23.18
CA ALA A 467 -3.75 -9.11 22.15
C ALA A 467 -2.38 -9.29 21.46
N MET A 468 -2.05 -10.53 21.12
CA MET A 468 -0.89 -10.92 20.33
C MET A 468 -1.36 -11.81 19.18
N VAL A 469 -1.11 -11.38 17.95
CA VAL A 469 -1.27 -12.23 16.77
C VAL A 469 -0.12 -13.24 16.75
N LEU A 470 -0.47 -14.51 16.61
CA LEU A 470 0.45 -15.64 16.55
C LEU A 470 0.15 -16.48 15.30
N PRO A 471 1.06 -16.56 14.33
CA PRO A 471 0.92 -17.51 13.22
C PRO A 471 0.95 -18.95 13.72
N VAL A 472 0.03 -19.79 13.21
CA VAL A 472 -0.13 -21.19 13.60
C VAL A 472 -0.04 -22.10 12.37
N ASP A 473 0.98 -22.96 12.36
CA ASP A 473 1.16 -24.03 11.36
C ASP A 473 2.03 -25.16 11.95
N PRO A 474 1.57 -26.43 11.98
CA PRO A 474 0.20 -26.88 11.70
C PRO A 474 -0.73 -26.76 12.91
N ALA A 475 -0.18 -26.53 14.12
CA ALA A 475 -0.91 -26.47 15.36
C ALA A 475 -0.19 -25.59 16.39
N LEU A 476 -0.96 -25.10 17.35
CA LEU A 476 -0.50 -24.50 18.60
C LEU A 476 -0.71 -25.55 19.70
N ASP A 477 0.38 -26.04 20.31
CA ASP A 477 0.32 -27.05 21.38
C ASP A 477 0.45 -26.43 22.79
N GLY A 478 0.69 -25.12 22.85
CA GLY A 478 0.84 -24.36 24.08
C GLY A 478 1.78 -23.17 23.89
N LEU A 479 1.75 -22.24 24.82
CA LEU A 479 2.67 -21.09 24.82
C LEU A 479 3.06 -20.69 26.24
N GLU A 480 4.19 -20.01 26.38
CA GLU A 480 4.64 -19.43 27.63
C GLU A 480 4.85 -17.91 27.47
N PHE A 481 4.49 -17.15 28.50
CA PHE A 481 4.82 -15.72 28.59
C PHE A 481 5.74 -15.47 29.77
N LEU A 482 6.67 -14.53 29.62
CA LEU A 482 7.49 -14.05 30.73
C LEU A 482 6.78 -12.88 31.41
N VAL A 483 6.55 -13.00 32.71
CA VAL A 483 5.80 -12.00 33.51
C VAL A 483 6.48 -11.68 34.85
N ASP A 484 6.23 -10.46 35.33
CA ASP A 484 6.44 -10.03 36.71
C ASP A 484 5.07 -9.97 37.41
N VAL A 485 4.98 -10.52 38.62
CA VAL A 485 3.72 -10.60 39.39
C VAL A 485 3.89 -10.08 40.81
N ARG A 486 3.15 -9.01 41.13
CA ARG A 486 3.20 -8.32 42.43
C ARG A 486 2.61 -9.15 43.57
N GLU A 487 1.47 -9.79 43.32
CA GLU A 487 0.76 -10.65 44.28
C GLU A 487 0.16 -11.84 43.54
N ALA A 488 0.09 -12.99 44.21
CA ALA A 488 -0.46 -14.20 43.60
C ALA A 488 -1.88 -13.93 43.07
N THR A 489 -2.12 -14.26 41.81
CA THR A 489 -3.33 -13.91 41.08
C THR A 489 -3.69 -15.00 40.07
N SER A 490 -4.83 -14.87 39.40
CA SER A 490 -5.19 -15.73 38.27
C SER A 490 -5.29 -14.86 37.01
N LEU A 491 -4.58 -15.27 35.95
CA LEU A 491 -4.57 -14.58 34.66
C LEU A 491 -5.47 -15.32 33.68
N THR A 492 -6.46 -14.62 33.13
CA THR A 492 -7.30 -15.16 32.05
C THR A 492 -6.63 -14.92 30.71
N VAL A 493 -6.58 -15.95 29.87
CA VAL A 493 -6.05 -15.89 28.51
C VAL A 493 -7.07 -16.51 27.55
N GLU A 494 -7.36 -15.79 26.47
CA GLU A 494 -8.30 -16.21 25.43
C GLU A 494 -7.57 -16.45 24.11
N LEU A 495 -8.07 -17.38 23.31
CA LEU A 495 -7.65 -17.63 21.93
C LEU A 495 -8.82 -17.27 21.01
N HIS A 496 -8.56 -16.40 20.04
CA HIS A 496 -9.54 -15.96 19.06
C HIS A 496 -9.10 -16.28 17.62
N ASP A 497 -10.07 -16.56 16.76
CA ASP A 497 -9.92 -16.65 15.30
C ASP A 497 -10.28 -15.28 14.68
N PRO A 498 -9.41 -14.68 13.83
CA PRO A 498 -9.72 -13.45 13.11
C PRO A 498 -10.70 -13.65 11.92
N LEU A 499 -11.18 -14.88 11.69
CA LEU A 499 -12.10 -15.36 10.66
C LEU A 499 -11.61 -15.27 9.21
N LYS A 500 -10.76 -14.29 8.90
CA LYS A 500 -10.19 -14.08 7.57
C LYS A 500 -8.67 -14.07 7.62
N PRO A 501 -7.97 -14.67 6.65
CA PRO A 501 -6.50 -14.74 6.66
C PRO A 501 -5.79 -13.37 6.63
N GLN A 502 -6.45 -12.34 6.11
CA GLN A 502 -5.95 -10.95 6.07
C GLN A 502 -6.36 -10.10 7.28
N ASN A 503 -7.01 -10.68 8.29
CA ASN A 503 -7.45 -9.99 9.50
C ASN A 503 -6.56 -10.34 10.69
N TYR A 504 -6.52 -9.43 11.67
CA TYR A 504 -5.59 -9.45 12.81
C TYR A 504 -6.25 -9.07 14.14
N LEU A 505 -7.57 -8.87 14.13
CA LEU A 505 -8.36 -8.52 15.30
C LEU A 505 -8.93 -9.77 15.97
N PRO A 506 -9.13 -9.78 17.30
CA PRO A 506 -9.82 -10.88 17.97
C PRO A 506 -11.32 -10.81 17.64
N VAL A 507 -11.83 -11.78 16.88
CA VAL A 507 -13.23 -11.79 16.41
C VAL A 507 -14.04 -12.93 17.03
N GLU A 508 -13.68 -14.19 16.75
CA GLU A 508 -14.39 -15.35 17.27
C GLU A 508 -13.58 -16.02 18.39
N LEU A 509 -14.13 -16.10 19.60
CA LEU A 509 -13.53 -16.84 20.70
C LEU A 509 -13.53 -18.34 20.41
N VAL A 510 -12.34 -18.94 20.34
CA VAL A 510 -12.14 -20.38 20.11
C VAL A 510 -12.01 -21.13 21.43
N ASP A 511 -11.17 -20.62 22.35
CA ASP A 511 -10.93 -21.23 23.66
C ASP A 511 -10.49 -20.18 24.69
N SER A 512 -10.58 -20.51 25.97
CA SER A 512 -10.11 -19.65 27.06
C SER A 512 -9.65 -20.47 28.25
N CYS A 513 -8.65 -19.97 28.98
CA CYS A 513 -8.15 -20.61 30.18
C CYS A 513 -7.83 -19.57 31.26
N SER A 514 -7.76 -20.05 32.50
CA SER A 514 -7.31 -19.24 33.65
C SER A 514 -6.10 -19.91 34.27
N VAL A 515 -5.00 -19.17 34.36
CA VAL A 515 -3.71 -19.67 34.85
C VAL A 515 -3.42 -19.03 36.20
N ASP A 516 -3.22 -19.84 37.23
CA ASP A 516 -2.77 -19.35 38.53
C ASP A 516 -1.30 -18.94 38.45
N VAL A 517 -1.00 -17.68 38.77
CA VAL A 517 0.35 -17.13 38.69
C VAL A 517 0.82 -16.68 40.08
N PRO A 518 1.84 -17.34 40.67
CA PRO A 518 2.39 -16.93 41.95
C PRO A 518 3.18 -15.62 41.85
N ALA A 519 3.28 -14.89 42.96
CA ALA A 519 4.08 -13.68 43.03
C ALA A 519 5.58 -13.96 42.75
N GLY A 520 6.24 -12.99 42.12
CA GLY A 520 7.66 -13.03 41.81
C GLY A 520 7.99 -12.37 40.47
N GLU A 521 9.28 -12.24 40.19
CA GLU A 521 9.79 -11.60 38.97
C GLU A 521 10.28 -12.64 37.96
N LYS A 522 10.26 -12.29 36.67
CA LYS A 522 10.77 -13.08 35.53
C LYS A 522 10.29 -14.53 35.54
N ARG A 523 8.98 -14.71 35.72
CA ARG A 523 8.33 -16.02 35.70
C ARG A 523 7.84 -16.36 34.30
N TRP A 524 8.27 -17.50 33.78
CA TRP A 524 7.60 -18.12 32.63
C TRP A 524 6.32 -18.77 33.12
N ILE A 525 5.18 -18.32 32.60
CA ILE A 525 3.87 -18.90 32.86
C ILE A 525 3.44 -19.72 31.67
N GLN A 526 3.02 -20.95 31.91
CA GLN A 526 2.51 -21.82 30.86
C GLN A 526 1.03 -21.56 30.65
N VAL A 527 0.64 -21.29 29.41
CA VAL A 527 -0.73 -21.10 28.97
C VAL A 527 -1.13 -22.32 28.14
N PRO A 528 -1.98 -23.21 28.68
CA PRO A 528 -2.32 -24.49 28.05
C PRO A 528 -3.44 -24.32 27.01
N LEU A 529 -3.33 -23.31 26.15
CA LEU A 529 -4.23 -23.14 25.01
C LEU A 529 -3.68 -23.92 23.83
N SER A 530 -4.54 -24.69 23.18
CA SER A 530 -4.19 -25.46 21.99
C SER A 530 -5.17 -25.21 20.87
N TRP A 531 -4.67 -25.14 19.64
CA TRP A 531 -5.52 -24.96 18.47
C TRP A 531 -4.89 -25.60 17.24
N ARG A 532 -5.71 -26.28 16.43
CA ARG A 532 -5.27 -26.95 15.22
C ARG A 532 -6.20 -26.53 14.08
N PRO A 533 -5.91 -25.41 13.40
CA PRO A 533 -6.73 -24.98 12.29
C PRO A 533 -6.63 -25.97 11.12
N GLU A 534 -7.66 -26.00 10.26
CA GLU A 534 -7.70 -26.90 9.09
C GLU A 534 -6.61 -26.55 8.06
N VAL A 535 -6.30 -25.26 7.96
CA VAL A 535 -5.23 -24.68 7.13
C VAL A 535 -4.40 -23.73 7.99
N PRO A 536 -3.15 -23.40 7.61
CA PRO A 536 -2.36 -22.41 8.33
C PRO A 536 -3.14 -21.10 8.53
N ALA A 537 -3.15 -20.59 9.75
CA ALA A 537 -3.96 -19.43 10.14
C ALA A 537 -3.27 -18.59 11.23
N ASN A 538 -3.74 -17.36 11.41
CA ASN A 538 -3.35 -16.52 12.53
C ASN A 538 -4.28 -16.78 13.71
N ALA A 539 -3.75 -17.01 14.91
CA ALA A 539 -4.48 -16.94 16.16
C ALA A 539 -4.31 -15.56 16.78
N VAL A 540 -5.30 -15.06 17.51
CA VAL A 540 -5.19 -13.85 18.33
C VAL A 540 -5.29 -14.24 19.79
N ILE A 541 -4.17 -14.19 20.51
CA ILE A 541 -4.10 -14.52 21.93
C ILE A 541 -4.34 -13.25 22.76
N VAL A 542 -5.39 -13.23 23.57
CA VAL A 542 -5.75 -12.07 24.40
C VAL A 542 -5.45 -12.36 25.87
N LEU A 543 -4.50 -11.61 26.43
CA LEU A 543 -4.21 -11.57 27.87
C LEU A 543 -5.14 -10.54 28.51
N LYS A 544 -6.03 -10.98 29.41
CA LYS A 544 -6.98 -10.08 30.08
C LYS A 544 -6.27 -9.19 31.09
N ALA A 545 -6.72 -7.94 31.19
CA ALA A 545 -6.20 -6.94 32.12
C ALA A 545 -6.06 -7.51 33.54
N ASN A 546 -4.89 -7.38 34.14
CA ASN A 546 -4.62 -7.82 35.50
C ASN A 546 -3.67 -6.83 36.20
N PRO A 547 -4.12 -6.08 37.23
CA PRO A 547 -3.35 -5.01 37.86
C PRO A 547 -2.17 -5.50 38.70
N SER A 548 -2.01 -6.81 38.85
CA SER A 548 -0.92 -7.45 39.58
C SER A 548 0.13 -8.06 38.65
N VAL A 549 -0.08 -8.02 37.32
CA VAL A 549 0.80 -8.63 36.31
C VAL A 549 1.40 -7.54 35.41
N SER A 550 2.70 -7.66 35.14
CA SER A 550 3.38 -6.98 34.04
C SER A 550 3.96 -8.01 33.09
N VAL A 551 3.80 -7.80 31.79
CA VAL A 551 4.40 -8.66 30.75
C VAL A 551 5.79 -8.14 30.39
N HIS A 552 6.72 -9.03 30.11
CA HIS A 552 8.03 -8.64 29.60
C HIS A 552 7.97 -8.32 28.11
N THR A 553 8.60 -7.23 27.73
CA THR A 553 8.72 -6.78 26.33
C THR A 553 10.12 -7.07 25.80
N ALA A 554 10.26 -7.16 24.48
CA ALA A 554 11.52 -7.37 23.77
C ALA A 554 11.74 -6.28 22.71
N GLU A 555 13.00 -6.04 22.33
CA GLU A 555 13.35 -5.03 21.31
C GLU A 555 12.97 -5.46 19.88
N THR A 556 12.66 -6.73 19.66
CA THR A 556 12.32 -7.29 18.35
C THR A 556 11.04 -8.14 18.43
N ALA A 557 10.36 -8.26 17.29
CA ALA A 557 9.28 -9.21 17.07
C ALA A 557 9.68 -10.28 16.05
N LEU A 558 9.01 -11.42 16.08
CA LEU A 558 9.09 -12.39 15.00
C LEU A 558 8.14 -12.00 13.86
N PRO A 559 8.49 -12.29 12.61
CA PRO A 559 7.63 -11.95 11.49
C PRO A 559 6.25 -12.63 11.56
N GLY A 560 5.20 -11.89 11.22
CA GLY A 560 3.82 -12.35 11.34
C GLY A 560 3.17 -12.12 12.71
N MET A 561 3.93 -11.65 13.71
CA MET A 561 3.38 -11.27 15.01
C MET A 561 3.05 -9.77 15.07
N ILE A 562 1.91 -9.44 15.67
CA ILE A 562 1.44 -8.08 15.92
C ILE A 562 0.93 -8.01 17.36
N TYR A 563 1.05 -6.85 18.00
CA TYR A 563 0.62 -6.64 19.38
C TYR A 563 -0.38 -5.48 19.46
N LEU A 564 -1.54 -5.72 20.05
CA LEU A 564 -2.61 -4.73 20.13
C LEU A 564 -3.04 -4.53 21.59
N ALA A 565 -3.21 -3.29 22.01
CA ALA A 565 -3.81 -2.98 23.30
C ALA A 565 -5.27 -2.57 23.12
N HIS A 566 -6.15 -3.09 23.96
CA HIS A 566 -7.55 -2.67 24.03
C HIS A 566 -7.66 -1.26 24.61
N ARG A 567 -8.62 -0.51 24.09
CA ARG A 567 -8.98 0.85 24.51
C ARG A 567 -10.49 0.93 24.54
N ASP A 568 -11.03 1.54 25.59
CA ASP A 568 -12.44 1.94 25.61
C ASP A 568 -12.66 3.22 24.78
N PRO A 569 -13.80 3.36 24.08
CA PRO A 569 -14.13 4.58 23.38
C PRO A 569 -14.34 5.74 24.36
N ALA A 570 -13.94 6.96 23.97
CA ALA A 570 -14.41 8.14 24.68
C ALA A 570 -15.95 8.25 24.55
N PRO A 571 -16.65 8.89 25.51
CA PRO A 571 -18.11 8.96 25.48
C PRO A 571 -18.72 9.55 24.19
N ASP A 572 -17.99 10.42 23.49
CA ASP A 572 -18.41 10.97 22.19
C ASP A 572 -17.96 10.14 20.98
N GLU A 573 -16.99 9.25 21.15
CA GLU A 573 -16.53 8.32 20.11
C GLU A 573 -17.37 7.06 20.02
N GLN A 574 -18.04 6.65 21.10
CA GLN A 574 -18.81 5.40 21.19
C GLN A 574 -19.94 5.30 20.15
N TYR A 575 -20.39 6.43 19.61
CA TYR A 575 -21.44 6.51 18.58
C TYR A 575 -20.89 6.95 17.21
N THR A 576 -19.57 6.92 17.04
CA THR A 576 -18.89 7.28 15.79
C THR A 576 -18.21 6.05 15.21
N GLU A 577 -18.42 5.81 13.92
CA GLU A 577 -17.77 4.74 13.16
C GLU A 577 -16.26 5.00 12.93
N GLN A 578 -15.69 6.01 13.62
CA GLN A 578 -14.27 6.37 13.66
C GLN A 578 -13.49 5.61 14.75
N PHE A 579 -14.19 4.99 15.71
CA PHE A 579 -13.58 4.32 16.84
C PHE A 579 -12.97 2.97 16.46
N ARG A 580 -11.82 2.63 17.07
CA ARG A 580 -11.21 1.30 17.03
C ARG A 580 -10.77 0.87 18.42
N GLU A 581 -11.31 -0.26 18.86
CA GLU A 581 -11.05 -0.89 20.17
C GLU A 581 -9.59 -1.31 20.33
N TRP A 582 -8.99 -1.82 19.26
CA TRP A 582 -7.64 -2.35 19.29
C TRP A 582 -6.65 -1.40 18.62
N LYS A 583 -5.57 -1.07 19.32
CA LYS A 583 -4.50 -0.19 18.84
C LYS A 583 -3.17 -0.90 18.82
N HIS A 584 -2.44 -0.79 17.71
CA HIS A 584 -1.09 -1.34 17.58
C HIS A 584 -0.14 -0.71 18.60
N VAL A 585 0.45 -1.56 19.43
CA VAL A 585 1.50 -1.23 20.40
C VAL A 585 2.77 -2.04 20.10
N LEU A 586 3.88 -1.67 20.73
CA LEU A 586 5.16 -2.38 20.53
C LEU A 586 5.59 -2.46 19.05
N ARG A 587 5.42 -1.37 18.27
CA ARG A 587 5.86 -1.34 16.87
C ARG A 587 7.36 -1.67 16.76
N ARG A 588 7.71 -2.67 15.93
CA ARG A 588 9.07 -3.23 15.75
C ARG A 588 9.63 -3.97 16.98
N ALA A 589 8.84 -4.09 18.04
CA ALA A 589 9.15 -4.72 19.31
C ALA A 589 8.14 -5.85 19.58
N GLY A 590 8.33 -6.62 20.64
CA GLY A 590 7.44 -7.73 20.94
C GLY A 590 7.30 -8.06 22.41
N LEU A 591 6.64 -9.18 22.69
CA LEU A 591 6.57 -9.78 24.02
C LEU A 591 7.60 -10.88 24.15
N CYS A 592 8.05 -11.12 25.37
CA CYS A 592 8.81 -12.32 25.67
C CYS A 592 7.86 -13.52 25.73
N VAL A 593 7.92 -14.36 24.69
CA VAL A 593 7.01 -15.47 24.44
C VAL A 593 7.77 -16.70 23.96
N ARG A 594 7.31 -17.90 24.32
CA ARG A 594 7.77 -19.17 23.74
C ARG A 594 6.58 -19.96 23.23
N VAL A 595 6.63 -20.40 21.98
CA VAL A 595 5.67 -21.36 21.45
C VAL A 595 6.16 -22.76 21.79
N THR A 596 5.27 -23.57 22.38
CA THR A 596 5.58 -24.96 22.71
C THR A 596 5.39 -25.83 21.47
N GLY A 597 6.31 -26.78 21.25
CA GLY A 597 6.28 -27.66 20.07
C GLY A 597 7.12 -27.16 18.91
N GLU A 598 7.13 -27.93 17.81
CA GLU A 598 7.75 -27.50 16.55
C GLU A 598 6.68 -26.91 15.63
N SER A 599 7.05 -25.85 14.92
CA SER A 599 6.18 -25.14 13.99
C SER A 599 6.76 -25.15 12.58
N SER A 600 5.86 -25.15 11.60
CA SER A 600 6.13 -25.08 10.17
C SER A 600 5.91 -23.68 9.59
N VAL A 601 5.62 -22.66 10.41
CA VAL A 601 5.29 -21.30 9.94
C VAL A 601 6.40 -20.65 9.10
N TYR A 602 7.65 -21.08 9.29
CA TYR A 602 8.82 -20.59 8.56
C TYR A 602 9.53 -21.67 7.73
N SER A 603 8.85 -22.75 7.38
CA SER A 603 9.46 -23.89 6.70
C SER A 603 9.97 -23.54 5.29
N ALA A 604 10.93 -24.32 4.78
CA ALA A 604 11.54 -24.10 3.47
C ALA A 604 10.51 -24.14 2.32
N GLU A 605 9.45 -24.96 2.48
CA GLU A 605 8.34 -25.10 1.54
C GLU A 605 7.58 -23.81 1.29
N LYS A 606 7.56 -22.89 2.28
CA LYS A 606 6.93 -21.57 2.12
C LYS A 606 7.63 -20.69 1.09
N ALA A 607 8.88 -20.99 0.73
CA ALA A 607 9.68 -20.18 -0.17
C ALA A 607 9.61 -20.62 -1.64
N ILE A 608 8.81 -21.60 -2.04
CA ILE A 608 8.74 -22.05 -3.46
C ILE A 608 7.32 -22.04 -4.05
N GLY A 609 6.32 -21.70 -3.26
CA GLY A 609 4.91 -21.61 -3.64
C GLY A 609 4.10 -20.89 -2.56
N GLY A 610 2.77 -20.92 -2.64
CA GLY A 610 1.93 -20.23 -1.67
C GLY A 610 1.79 -18.73 -1.96
N HIS A 611 1.52 -17.93 -0.94
CA HIS A 611 1.27 -16.50 -1.10
C HIS A 611 2.58 -15.71 -1.13
N ALA A 612 2.66 -14.69 -1.99
CA ALA A 612 3.86 -13.84 -2.11
C ALA A 612 4.01 -12.80 -0.97
N ARG A 613 3.15 -12.85 0.05
CA ARG A 613 3.09 -11.92 1.18
C ARG A 613 2.26 -12.54 2.31
N PRO A 614 2.29 -11.98 3.54
CA PRO A 614 1.51 -12.49 4.65
C PRO A 614 0.01 -12.61 4.32
N TYR A 615 -0.54 -13.80 4.55
CA TYR A 615 -1.95 -14.16 4.39
C TYR A 615 -2.19 -15.45 5.15
N GLY A 616 -2.88 -15.38 6.30
CA GLY A 616 -3.04 -16.51 7.23
C GLY A 616 -1.74 -16.94 7.92
N GLY A 617 -0.69 -16.13 7.82
CA GLY A 617 0.64 -16.40 8.34
C GLY A 617 1.71 -15.59 7.59
N PRO A 618 3.00 -15.70 7.95
CA PRO A 618 4.07 -14.88 7.39
C PRO A 618 4.43 -15.23 5.94
N GLN A 619 4.19 -16.48 5.51
CA GLN A 619 4.39 -16.96 4.14
C GLN A 619 5.82 -16.76 3.61
N MET A 620 6.81 -17.28 4.35
CA MET A 620 8.22 -17.23 3.97
C MET A 620 9.05 -18.30 4.69
N TRP A 621 10.23 -18.60 4.17
CA TRP A 621 11.27 -19.32 4.91
C TRP A 621 12.07 -18.38 5.80
N MET A 622 12.41 -18.84 7.01
CA MET A 622 13.33 -18.16 7.93
C MET A 622 14.37 -19.15 8.46
N SER A 623 15.65 -18.81 8.32
CA SER A 623 16.76 -19.62 8.84
C SER A 623 16.81 -19.62 10.37
N GLU A 624 17.64 -20.50 10.95
CA GLU A 624 18.12 -20.27 12.32
C GLU A 624 19.00 -19.00 12.40
N ASP A 625 19.37 -18.61 13.61
CA ASP A 625 20.22 -17.43 13.83
C ASP A 625 21.54 -17.55 13.05
N LEU A 626 21.93 -16.47 12.36
CA LEU A 626 23.17 -16.42 11.55
C LEU A 626 24.43 -16.56 12.42
N ALA A 627 24.35 -16.36 13.73
CA ALA A 627 25.45 -16.69 14.64
C ALA A 627 25.67 -18.22 14.74
N TRP A 628 24.64 -19.03 14.46
CA TRP A 628 24.69 -20.49 14.51
C TRP A 628 24.83 -21.14 13.12
N ASP A 629 24.11 -20.64 12.12
CA ASP A 629 24.25 -21.02 10.71
C ASP A 629 24.63 -19.78 9.88
N PRO A 630 25.94 -19.46 9.74
CA PRO A 630 26.38 -18.18 9.14
C PRO A 630 26.08 -18.02 7.65
N GLU A 631 25.86 -19.12 6.94
CA GLU A 631 25.62 -19.12 5.50
C GLU A 631 24.46 -20.05 5.14
N PRO A 632 23.24 -19.76 5.62
CA PRO A 632 22.16 -20.70 5.49
C PRO A 632 21.78 -20.86 4.01
N THR A 633 21.51 -22.10 3.60
CA THR A 633 21.16 -22.45 2.22
C THR A 633 19.70 -22.82 2.09
N LEU A 634 19.12 -22.47 0.94
CA LEU A 634 17.83 -22.97 0.46
C LEU A 634 18.07 -23.70 -0.86
N ASP A 635 17.81 -25.00 -0.86
CA ASP A 635 18.11 -25.94 -1.93
C ASP A 635 16.83 -26.46 -2.58
N LEU A 636 16.64 -26.17 -3.86
CA LEU A 636 15.57 -26.71 -4.70
C LEU A 636 16.16 -27.82 -5.55
N THR A 637 15.64 -29.04 -5.45
CA THR A 637 16.09 -30.20 -6.25
C THR A 637 14.93 -30.76 -7.05
N TRP A 638 15.13 -30.93 -8.36
CA TRP A 638 14.13 -31.56 -9.23
C TRP A 638 14.39 -33.05 -9.36
N PRO A 639 13.33 -33.87 -9.49
CA PRO A 639 13.48 -35.31 -9.73
C PRO A 639 14.16 -35.60 -11.07
N ASP A 640 13.85 -34.80 -12.09
CA ASP A 640 14.44 -34.82 -13.42
C ASP A 640 15.00 -33.43 -13.77
N PRO A 641 16.10 -33.33 -14.55
CA PRO A 641 16.62 -32.02 -14.98
C PRO A 641 15.57 -31.18 -15.70
N VAL A 642 15.56 -29.87 -15.41
CA VAL A 642 14.65 -28.88 -16.02
C VAL A 642 15.43 -27.84 -16.81
N GLU A 643 14.81 -27.26 -17.84
CA GLU A 643 15.38 -26.15 -18.61
C GLU A 643 15.04 -24.83 -17.95
N LEU A 644 16.05 -24.16 -17.39
CA LEU A 644 15.93 -22.90 -16.65
C LEU A 644 16.32 -21.72 -17.55
N GLY A 645 15.49 -20.69 -17.59
CA GLY A 645 15.76 -19.42 -18.28
C GLY A 645 15.82 -18.20 -17.35
N GLU A 646 15.04 -18.19 -16.26
CA GLU A 646 15.03 -17.09 -15.29
C GLU A 646 14.83 -17.63 -13.87
N VAL A 647 15.50 -17.00 -12.89
CA VAL A 647 15.18 -17.16 -11.46
C VAL A 647 14.75 -15.81 -10.88
N VAL A 648 13.61 -15.78 -10.19
CA VAL A 648 13.14 -14.60 -9.47
C VAL A 648 13.20 -14.88 -7.97
N VAL A 649 13.88 -14.01 -7.23
CA VAL A 649 13.96 -14.08 -5.77
C VAL A 649 13.17 -12.92 -5.17
N ILE A 650 12.17 -13.25 -4.36
CA ILE A 650 11.36 -12.32 -3.57
C ILE A 650 11.84 -12.42 -2.11
N LEU A 651 12.32 -11.30 -1.60
CA LEU A 651 12.92 -11.15 -0.27
C LEU A 651 11.95 -10.44 0.68
N ASP A 652 12.19 -10.56 1.98
CA ASP A 652 11.38 -9.92 2.99
C ASP A 652 11.81 -8.46 3.18
N ASP A 653 11.04 -7.54 2.60
CA ASP A 653 11.20 -6.11 2.81
C ASP A 653 10.31 -5.58 3.96
N ASP A 654 9.76 -6.45 4.81
CA ASP A 654 8.88 -6.07 5.93
C ASP A 654 7.68 -5.20 5.50
N VAL A 655 6.65 -5.86 5.00
CA VAL A 655 5.43 -5.19 4.52
C VAL A 655 4.50 -4.72 5.67
N GLU A 656 4.89 -4.90 6.93
CA GLU A 656 4.26 -4.25 8.10
C GLU A 656 4.79 -2.81 8.31
N GLU A 657 6.03 -2.54 7.91
CA GLU A 657 6.62 -1.22 8.05
C GLU A 657 5.84 -0.19 7.22
N ASP A 658 5.27 0.82 7.90
CA ASP A 658 4.54 1.92 7.27
C ASP A 658 5.54 2.93 6.69
N LEU A 659 5.56 3.03 5.36
CA LEU A 659 6.43 3.94 4.61
C LEU A 659 5.59 5.01 3.92
N ILE A 660 6.07 6.25 3.96
CA ILE A 660 5.37 7.43 3.41
C ILE A 660 6.38 8.37 2.76
N ASN A 661 6.03 8.97 1.61
CA ASN A 661 7.00 9.70 0.78
C ASN A 661 7.60 10.96 1.42
N LEU A 662 6.80 11.71 2.21
CA LEU A 662 7.26 12.95 2.88
C LEU A 662 7.50 12.77 4.39
N HIS A 663 7.64 11.52 4.85
CA HIS A 663 8.01 11.15 6.22
C HIS A 663 7.28 11.89 7.36
N HIS A 664 5.93 11.89 7.31
CA HIS A 664 5.10 12.32 8.46
C HIS A 664 5.48 11.56 9.75
N HIS A 665 5.76 10.27 9.60
CA HIS A 665 6.48 9.44 10.55
C HIS A 665 7.72 8.89 9.84
N ARG A 666 8.78 8.60 10.60
CA ARG A 666 10.06 8.11 10.08
C ARG A 666 10.25 6.66 10.47
N SER A 667 10.70 5.85 9.51
CA SER A 667 11.36 4.59 9.83
C SER A 667 12.77 4.90 10.33
N PRO A 668 13.24 4.25 11.41
CA PRO A 668 14.61 4.42 11.89
C PRO A 668 15.64 3.80 10.93
N ASN A 669 15.21 2.94 10.01
CA ASN A 669 16.09 2.22 9.11
C ASN A 669 16.00 2.80 7.69
N GLU A 670 17.12 3.31 7.17
CA GLU A 670 17.22 3.75 5.76
C GLU A 670 17.11 2.57 4.78
N ILE A 671 17.49 1.37 5.23
CA ILE A 671 17.37 0.10 4.51
C ILE A 671 16.70 -0.90 5.45
N LEU A 672 15.69 -1.60 4.96
CA LEU A 672 14.91 -2.54 5.75
C LEU A 672 15.79 -3.70 6.27
N PRO A 673 15.88 -3.94 7.59
CA PRO A 673 16.83 -4.89 8.17
C PRO A 673 16.64 -6.34 7.72
N THR A 674 15.41 -6.75 7.43
CA THR A 674 15.02 -8.10 7.02
C THR A 674 15.44 -8.47 5.60
N LEU A 675 15.75 -7.46 4.77
CA LEU A 675 16.23 -7.72 3.41
C LEU A 675 17.55 -8.47 3.45
N LEU A 676 17.62 -9.54 2.65
CA LEU A 676 18.86 -10.21 2.35
C LEU A 676 19.76 -9.25 1.57
N ARG A 677 20.86 -8.82 2.19
CA ARG A 677 21.81 -7.85 1.66
C ARG A 677 22.69 -8.50 0.60
N ASP A 678 23.24 -9.65 0.95
CA ASP A 678 24.19 -10.38 0.13
C ASP A 678 23.76 -11.85 0.03
N TYR A 679 23.72 -12.38 -1.20
CA TYR A 679 23.49 -13.81 -1.43
C TYR A 679 24.11 -14.28 -2.75
N ASP A 680 24.34 -15.58 -2.85
CA ASP A 680 24.75 -16.26 -4.07
C ASP A 680 23.68 -17.23 -4.53
N LEU A 681 23.54 -17.35 -5.84
CA LEU A 681 22.64 -18.28 -6.49
C LEU A 681 23.45 -19.17 -7.43
N GLU A 682 23.38 -20.48 -7.22
CA GLU A 682 24.10 -21.48 -8.00
C GLU A 682 23.13 -22.55 -8.51
N ALA A 683 23.41 -23.12 -9.67
CA ALA A 683 22.65 -24.22 -10.24
C ALA A 683 23.55 -25.43 -10.45
N ARG A 684 23.01 -26.62 -10.19
CA ARG A 684 23.69 -27.89 -10.39
C ARG A 684 23.23 -28.54 -11.69
N ASP A 685 24.17 -28.94 -12.53
CA ASP A 685 23.86 -29.71 -13.75
C ASP A 685 23.51 -31.18 -13.44
N ALA A 686 23.21 -31.98 -14.48
CA ALA A 686 22.96 -33.42 -14.35
C ALA A 686 24.22 -34.24 -14.01
N SER A 687 25.42 -33.68 -14.22
CA SER A 687 26.70 -34.31 -13.87
C SER A 687 27.11 -34.05 -12.41
N GLY A 688 26.36 -33.22 -11.69
CA GLY A 688 26.60 -32.85 -10.30
C GLY A 688 27.49 -31.61 -10.11
N ASN A 689 27.86 -30.91 -11.19
CA ASN A 689 28.68 -29.70 -11.10
C ASN A 689 27.81 -28.48 -10.77
N TRP A 690 28.24 -27.68 -9.79
CA TRP A 690 27.63 -26.40 -9.47
C TRP A 690 28.26 -25.28 -10.30
N ALA A 691 27.42 -24.41 -10.85
CA ALA A 691 27.83 -23.23 -11.58
C ALA A 691 27.02 -22.01 -11.10
N PRO A 692 27.62 -20.81 -11.06
CA PRO A 692 26.92 -19.60 -10.64
C PRO A 692 25.80 -19.23 -11.62
N VAL A 693 24.63 -18.91 -11.06
CA VAL A 693 23.53 -18.22 -11.75
C VAL A 693 23.70 -16.71 -11.58
N GLY A 694 23.98 -16.25 -10.37
CA GLY A 694 24.20 -14.84 -10.08
C GLY A 694 24.60 -14.59 -8.62
N SER A 695 25.12 -13.40 -8.35
CA SER A 695 25.47 -12.93 -7.01
C SER A 695 24.93 -11.54 -6.79
N VAL A 696 24.30 -11.31 -5.64
CA VAL A 696 23.78 -10.00 -5.24
C VAL A 696 24.56 -9.50 -4.04
N ARG A 697 24.90 -8.20 -4.05
CA ARG A 697 25.60 -7.52 -2.95
C ARG A 697 24.94 -6.19 -2.66
N ALA A 698 24.93 -5.78 -1.39
CA ALA A 698 24.37 -4.51 -0.92
C ALA A 698 22.91 -4.26 -1.38
N ASN A 699 22.10 -5.32 -1.38
CA ASN A 699 20.73 -5.27 -1.85
C ASN A 699 19.83 -4.39 -0.97
N ARG A 700 18.93 -3.66 -1.64
CA ARG A 700 17.88 -2.83 -1.03
C ARG A 700 16.50 -3.11 -1.63
N ARG A 701 16.35 -4.14 -2.47
CA ARG A 701 15.12 -4.42 -3.22
C ARG A 701 14.52 -5.75 -2.80
N ARG A 702 13.18 -5.77 -2.77
CA ARG A 702 12.37 -6.97 -2.52
C ARG A 702 12.53 -8.02 -3.61
N ARG A 703 12.35 -7.62 -4.87
CA ARG A 703 12.36 -8.51 -6.05
C ARG A 703 13.66 -8.36 -6.82
N ILE A 704 14.34 -9.47 -7.07
CA ILE A 704 15.53 -9.56 -7.93
C ILE A 704 15.32 -10.63 -8.99
N ASN A 705 15.60 -10.27 -10.25
CA ASN A 705 15.52 -11.19 -11.38
C ASN A 705 16.92 -11.57 -11.85
N HIS A 706 17.15 -12.87 -12.03
CA HIS A 706 18.35 -13.45 -12.62
C HIS A 706 17.96 -14.08 -13.94
N VAL A 707 18.08 -13.33 -15.03
CA VAL A 707 17.84 -13.82 -16.39
C VAL A 707 19.12 -14.47 -16.90
N LEU A 708 19.03 -15.70 -17.40
CA LEU A 708 20.16 -16.42 -17.98
C LEU A 708 20.33 -16.01 -19.44
N ASP A 709 21.59 -15.76 -19.86
CA ASP A 709 21.90 -15.44 -21.27
C ASP A 709 21.52 -16.59 -22.22
N GLU A 710 21.65 -17.83 -21.75
CA GLU A 710 21.24 -19.04 -22.46
C GLU A 710 20.53 -19.99 -21.48
N PRO A 711 19.49 -20.72 -21.93
CA PRO A 711 18.84 -21.75 -21.13
C PRO A 711 19.83 -22.77 -20.58
N ARG A 712 19.65 -23.17 -19.33
CA ARG A 712 20.50 -24.17 -18.67
C ARG A 712 19.70 -25.37 -18.19
N SER A 713 20.17 -26.56 -18.52
CA SER A 713 19.64 -27.81 -17.98
C SER A 713 20.16 -28.03 -16.56
N VAL A 714 19.26 -28.00 -15.56
CA VAL A 714 19.63 -28.00 -14.13
C VAL A 714 18.87 -29.09 -13.36
N SER A 715 19.57 -29.77 -12.45
CA SER A 715 19.01 -30.74 -11.51
C SER A 715 18.74 -30.15 -10.12
N ALA A 716 19.38 -29.03 -9.78
CA ALA A 716 19.15 -28.30 -8.53
C ALA A 716 19.51 -26.82 -8.64
N LEU A 717 18.95 -26.02 -7.73
CA LEU A 717 19.23 -24.60 -7.51
C LEU A 717 19.50 -24.39 -6.03
N ARG A 718 20.49 -23.57 -5.69
CA ARG A 718 20.86 -23.23 -4.32
C ARG A 718 20.96 -21.73 -4.17
N LEU A 719 20.20 -21.18 -3.23
CA LEU A 719 20.41 -19.84 -2.69
C LEU A 719 21.24 -19.97 -1.41
N THR A 720 22.39 -19.30 -1.35
CA THR A 720 23.21 -19.20 -0.14
C THR A 720 23.14 -17.77 0.38
N ALA A 721 22.49 -17.57 1.53
CA ALA A 721 22.49 -16.29 2.21
C ALA A 721 23.87 -15.98 2.76
N ARG A 722 24.38 -14.77 2.52
CA ARG A 722 25.69 -14.32 3.02
C ARG A 722 25.57 -13.24 4.10
N ALA A 723 24.58 -12.37 3.97
CA ALA A 723 24.30 -11.33 4.97
C ALA A 723 22.90 -10.73 4.81
N THR A 724 22.38 -10.18 5.91
CA THR A 724 21.17 -9.34 5.95
C THR A 724 21.55 -7.86 6.13
N ASN A 725 20.56 -6.97 6.07
CA ASN A 725 20.73 -5.55 6.40
C ASN A 725 20.60 -5.24 7.90
N GLY A 726 20.51 -6.25 8.76
CA GLY A 726 20.46 -6.08 10.21
C GLY A 726 19.66 -7.15 10.96
N ALA A 727 18.82 -7.92 10.26
CA ALA A 727 18.09 -9.02 10.88
C ALA A 727 19.04 -10.18 11.25
N PRO A 728 18.84 -10.86 12.39
CA PRO A 728 19.71 -11.96 12.83
C PRO A 728 19.49 -13.28 12.05
N ARG A 729 18.51 -13.32 11.13
CA ARG A 729 18.10 -14.51 10.38
C ARG A 729 17.91 -14.16 8.91
N ALA A 730 18.17 -15.10 8.01
CA ALA A 730 17.87 -14.95 6.60
C ALA A 730 16.38 -15.21 6.34
N HIS A 731 15.71 -14.29 5.64
CA HIS A 731 14.30 -14.38 5.28
C HIS A 731 14.17 -14.44 3.76
N VAL A 732 13.44 -15.43 3.23
CA VAL A 732 13.13 -15.53 1.79
C VAL A 732 11.65 -15.82 1.61
N VAL A 733 10.95 -14.91 0.94
CA VAL A 733 9.51 -15.04 0.68
C VAL A 733 9.27 -16.03 -0.45
N SER A 734 10.01 -15.93 -1.55
CA SER A 734 9.82 -16.84 -2.68
C SER A 734 11.06 -16.93 -3.57
N VAL A 735 11.36 -18.13 -4.06
CA VAL A 735 12.28 -18.42 -5.15
C VAL A 735 11.48 -19.07 -6.25
N ARG A 736 11.41 -18.41 -7.41
CA ARG A 736 10.66 -18.86 -8.58
C ARG A 736 11.64 -19.15 -9.70
N ALA A 737 11.37 -20.20 -10.46
CA ALA A 737 12.23 -20.66 -11.55
C ALA A 737 11.38 -20.81 -12.81
N TYR A 738 11.68 -20.05 -13.85
CA TYR A 738 10.90 -20.05 -15.08
C TYR A 738 11.68 -20.65 -16.24
N ARG A 739 10.93 -21.26 -17.16
CA ARG A 739 11.43 -21.67 -18.48
C ARG A 739 11.83 -20.44 -19.32
N PRO A 740 12.66 -20.65 -20.36
CA PRO A 740 13.07 -19.60 -21.30
C PRO A 740 11.93 -18.88 -22.01
#